data_AF-A0A2E0UUL4-F1
#
_entry.id   AF-A0A2E0UUL4-F1
#
_cell.length_a   1.000
_cell.length_b   1.000
_cell.length_c   1.000
_cell.angle_alpha   90.00
_cell.angle_beta   90.00
_cell.angle_gamma   90.00
#
_symmetry.space_group_name_H-M   'P 1'
#
loop_
_entity.id
_entity.type
_entity.pdbx_description
1 polymer ?
#
loop_
_entity_poly.entity_id
_entity_poly.type
_entity_poly.pdbx_seq_one_letter_code
_entity_poly.pdbx_strand_id
1 'polypeptide(L)'
;MKRFVGLILVVVVIFLSFSTLQQLNNQTYTPPGHFWEIDTLRGLDQIDLLSSPDIIAYYSRLTPDGIQMRIDFLDMLNFEPDLIFIEILNHSSGPLQLSALSESQGFFWFINQKQNYLTLQLPSTFKSFEFRFIVKNQNQEITDITPKFSLYSKSPSPVYVELQLKNTLLGYTPAQILRNWDGAHNGPFGERFGLSHLLAASKRYQIPLTFSDFLTPQNVQALDLLSQDKYIQDLWSSGLLKLCSPNFPQDDLYEIFLDDLDETLITNYYSPLQLCNIETPDNLNLEPIFNNQGLSPSIEKFLLNAYFQNPEQLITLNIDFPESPLSDFNSAPIIFDYLRNHPWIRFHSPNQSKTQPRQLNYPSDKMDKLANELYLSTGPFQKGSVFHFYSLLHPQNYDYLEPLISDYIPEFYYQIEANRWAASSKKQIQCNMDIDQDQEKECLISNQSYFMIYELNGGYIPFIAVKTNKNSFYQITGSTSQFMFGLSPSEEWKIGNGVFSDPTVIPGIIMESHPRQLVKDISNDFSQLIMSNENNPGNETMITLLENEFTVQYKMPGMKNILQIPFVCEYSPSSTTNTPLSNHHQEILSLNCGENPVQIFITGQQVESNHFSVFDLGALLLSPENPDYQYPRAHYLPLGLSLTDLKFDSQLTITFQMP
;
A
#
# COMPACT_ATOMS: atom_id res chain seq x y z
N MET A 1 24.10 -40.27 23.82
CA MET A 1 23.23 -39.30 24.53
C MET A 1 23.99 -38.22 25.31
N LYS A 2 24.74 -38.53 26.38
CA LYS A 2 25.41 -37.49 27.21
C LYS A 2 26.36 -36.54 26.44
N ARG A 3 27.11 -37.06 25.45
CA ARG A 3 27.98 -36.23 24.60
C ARG A 3 27.24 -35.35 23.59
N PHE A 4 26.04 -35.75 23.18
CA PHE A 4 25.21 -35.00 22.22
C PHE A 4 24.50 -33.84 22.91
N VAL A 5 24.00 -34.05 24.13
CA VAL A 5 23.42 -33.00 24.97
C VAL A 5 24.47 -31.95 25.35
N GLY A 6 25.71 -32.36 25.64
CA GLY A 6 26.81 -31.42 25.90
C GLY A 6 27.15 -30.51 24.71
N LEU A 7 27.12 -31.05 23.49
CA LEU A 7 27.40 -30.27 22.27
C LEU A 7 26.31 -29.23 22.00
N ILE A 8 25.03 -29.60 22.14
CA ILE A 8 23.90 -28.68 21.96
C ILE A 8 23.98 -27.53 22.98
N LEU A 9 24.32 -27.84 24.23
CA LEU A 9 24.37 -26.82 25.29
C LEU A 9 25.52 -25.82 25.07
N VAL A 10 26.66 -26.28 24.55
CA VAL A 10 27.77 -25.39 24.16
C VAL A 10 27.40 -24.52 22.97
N VAL A 11 26.72 -25.06 21.96
CA VAL A 11 26.27 -24.27 20.79
C VAL A 11 25.24 -23.22 21.21
N VAL A 12 24.29 -23.55 22.09
CA VAL A 12 23.31 -22.61 22.63
C VAL A 12 23.98 -21.52 23.46
N VAL A 13 24.96 -21.85 24.31
CA VAL A 13 25.71 -20.85 25.09
C VAL A 13 26.54 -19.95 24.18
N ILE A 14 27.19 -20.48 23.14
CA ILE A 14 27.94 -19.68 22.17
C ILE A 14 27.00 -18.76 21.39
N PHE A 15 25.84 -19.25 20.94
CA PHE A 15 24.84 -18.42 20.25
C PHE A 15 24.28 -17.32 21.16
N LEU A 16 23.94 -17.64 22.41
CA LEU A 16 23.46 -16.66 23.39
C LEU A 16 24.55 -15.64 23.75
N SER A 17 25.82 -16.04 23.82
CA SER A 17 26.92 -15.11 24.10
C SER A 17 27.27 -14.25 22.89
N PHE A 18 27.18 -14.75 21.67
CA PHE A 18 27.32 -13.96 20.44
C PHE A 18 26.18 -12.94 20.27
N SER A 19 24.93 -13.32 20.58
CA SER A 19 23.81 -12.37 20.54
C SER A 19 23.95 -11.27 21.60
N THR A 20 24.46 -11.58 22.79
CA THR A 20 24.75 -10.54 23.80
C THR A 20 25.97 -9.68 23.47
N LEU A 21 26.99 -10.22 22.77
CA LEU A 21 28.17 -9.44 22.37
C LEU A 21 27.88 -8.46 21.24
N GLN A 22 27.02 -8.82 20.27
CA GLN A 22 26.52 -7.88 19.26
C GLN A 22 25.68 -6.76 19.89
N GLN A 23 24.96 -7.05 20.97
CA GLN A 23 24.19 -6.05 21.72
C GLN A 23 25.09 -5.11 22.57
N LEU A 24 26.30 -5.54 22.94
CA LEU A 24 27.28 -4.75 23.70
C LEU A 24 28.15 -3.82 22.83
N ASN A 25 28.48 -4.22 21.59
CA ASN A 25 29.24 -3.34 20.68
C ASN A 25 28.39 -2.23 20.04
N ASN A 26 27.07 -2.29 20.17
CA ASN A 26 26.12 -1.23 19.84
C ASN A 26 25.63 -0.46 21.07
N GLN A 27 26.34 -0.54 22.20
CA GLN A 27 26.11 0.42 23.29
C GLN A 27 26.57 1.81 22.85
N THR A 28 25.73 2.48 22.06
CA THR A 28 25.55 3.91 22.23
C THR A 28 25.26 4.09 23.71
N TYR A 29 26.19 4.75 24.42
CA TYR A 29 25.88 5.27 25.74
C TYR A 29 24.69 6.22 25.55
N THR A 30 23.48 5.70 25.72
CA THR A 30 22.28 6.48 25.92
C THR A 30 22.31 6.77 27.41
N PRO A 31 22.72 7.98 27.85
CA PRO A 31 22.70 8.29 29.26
C PRO A 31 21.29 8.00 29.78
N PRO A 32 21.16 7.18 30.85
CA PRO A 32 19.86 6.81 31.36
C PRO A 32 19.16 8.08 31.87
N GLY A 33 18.13 8.54 31.16
CA GLY A 33 17.26 9.62 31.63
C GLY A 33 17.02 10.72 30.59
N HIS A 34 15.86 10.59 29.93
CA HIS A 34 15.11 11.62 29.20
C HIS A 34 15.72 12.07 27.85
N PHE A 35 14.95 11.82 26.79
CA PHE A 35 15.05 12.53 25.52
C PHE A 35 15.09 14.06 25.76
N TRP A 36 15.71 14.79 24.84
CA TRP A 36 15.59 16.25 24.85
C TRP A 36 14.13 16.61 24.51
N GLU A 37 13.55 17.53 25.27
CA GLU A 37 12.16 17.97 25.12
C GLU A 37 12.11 19.41 24.60
N ILE A 38 10.99 19.81 24.00
CA ILE A 38 10.85 21.15 23.40
C ILE A 38 11.04 22.28 24.42
N ASP A 39 10.70 22.07 25.69
CA ASP A 39 10.90 23.04 26.77
C ASP A 39 12.38 23.23 27.15
N THR A 40 13.27 22.37 26.65
CA THR A 40 14.73 22.49 26.78
C THR A 40 15.38 23.25 25.62
N LEU A 41 14.65 23.50 24.51
CA LEU A 41 15.13 24.29 23.38
C LEU A 41 15.32 25.74 23.79
N ARG A 42 16.43 26.37 23.37
CA ARG A 42 16.77 27.75 23.73
C ARG A 42 16.86 28.67 22.52
N GLY A 43 17.15 28.12 21.35
CA GLY A 43 17.07 28.84 20.09
C GLY A 43 17.30 27.92 18.90
N LEU A 44 16.86 28.41 17.74
CA LEU A 44 17.20 27.89 16.42
C LEU A 44 18.08 28.93 15.75
N ASP A 45 19.03 28.47 14.94
CA ASP A 45 19.89 29.35 14.14
C ASP A 45 19.53 29.28 12.66
N GLN A 46 19.71 30.40 11.98
CA GLN A 46 19.51 30.46 10.54
C GLN A 46 20.76 29.90 9.86
N ILE A 47 20.57 29.02 8.88
CA ILE A 47 21.67 28.51 8.07
C ILE A 47 22.26 29.67 7.27
N ASP A 48 23.42 30.15 7.71
CA ASP A 48 24.13 31.28 7.14
C ASP A 48 25.52 30.88 6.61
N LEU A 49 25.93 29.63 6.83
CA LEU A 49 27.16 29.06 6.32
C LEU A 49 26.96 28.18 5.08
N LEU A 50 27.96 28.23 4.20
CA LEU A 50 28.10 27.31 3.06
C LEU A 50 28.97 26.08 3.40
N SER A 51 29.63 26.07 4.56
CA SER A 51 30.57 25.02 4.98
C SER A 51 30.29 24.55 6.42
N SER A 52 30.41 23.24 6.67
CA SER A 52 30.27 22.62 8.00
C SER A 52 31.42 23.01 8.96
N PRO A 53 31.18 23.05 10.29
CA PRO A 53 29.90 22.82 10.96
C PRO A 53 29.10 24.12 11.19
N ASP A 54 27.78 24.02 11.01
CA ASP A 54 26.79 25.10 11.16
C ASP A 54 25.80 24.71 12.26
N ILE A 55 25.65 25.52 13.30
CA ILE A 55 24.77 25.28 14.45
C ILE A 55 23.34 25.54 14.00
N ILE A 56 22.43 24.60 14.26
CA ILE A 56 21.02 24.75 13.88
C ILE A 56 20.08 24.85 15.08
N ALA A 57 20.46 24.26 16.22
CA ALA A 57 19.66 24.34 17.44
C ALA A 57 20.55 24.21 18.68
N TYR A 58 20.11 24.82 19.78
CA TYR A 58 20.80 24.68 21.07
C TYR A 58 19.81 24.58 22.23
N TYR A 59 20.19 23.79 23.23
CA TYR A 59 19.35 23.38 24.34
C TYR A 59 20.06 23.55 25.67
N SER A 60 19.27 23.68 26.73
CA SER A 60 19.77 23.52 28.10
C SER A 60 18.71 22.95 29.02
N ARG A 61 19.13 22.15 30.00
CA ARG A 61 18.27 21.60 31.05
C ARG A 61 19.03 21.41 32.36
N LEU A 62 18.26 21.31 33.45
CA LEU A 62 18.78 20.97 34.76
C LEU A 62 18.86 19.45 34.92
N THR A 63 19.98 18.97 35.43
CA THR A 63 20.16 17.57 35.84
C THR A 63 20.48 17.52 37.33
N PRO A 64 20.35 16.36 37.99
CA PRO A 64 20.82 16.19 39.38
C PRO A 64 22.29 16.61 39.55
N ASP A 65 23.10 16.38 38.53
CA ASP A 65 24.55 16.63 38.52
C ASP A 65 24.93 18.03 38.03
N GLY A 66 23.97 18.88 37.64
CA GLY A 66 24.25 20.27 37.26
C GLY A 66 23.37 20.78 36.12
N ILE A 67 24.02 21.24 35.05
CA ILE A 67 23.38 21.73 33.83
C ILE A 67 23.86 20.87 32.68
N GLN A 68 22.94 20.43 31.85
CA GLN A 68 23.27 19.81 30.58
C GLN A 68 22.90 20.77 29.45
N MET A 69 23.79 20.94 28.49
CA MET A 69 23.56 21.67 27.25
C MET A 69 23.73 20.72 26.07
N ARG A 70 23.07 21.06 24.97
CA ARG A 70 23.23 20.37 23.69
C ARG A 70 23.26 21.38 22.55
N ILE A 71 24.01 21.05 21.52
CA ILE A 71 24.11 21.80 20.27
C ILE A 71 23.89 20.80 19.13
N ASP A 72 22.94 21.09 18.26
CA ASP A 72 22.72 20.35 17.03
C ASP A 72 23.35 21.11 15.88
N PHE A 73 23.95 20.38 14.93
CA PHE A 73 24.60 20.92 13.75
C PHE A 73 23.91 20.40 12.49
N LEU A 74 23.94 21.18 11.40
CA LEU A 74 23.48 20.74 10.09
C LEU A 74 24.31 19.56 9.56
N ASP A 75 25.63 19.60 9.79
CA ASP A 75 26.56 18.54 9.42
C ASP A 75 27.81 18.61 10.31
N MET A 76 28.31 17.46 10.77
CA MET A 76 29.56 17.33 11.53
C MET A 76 30.64 16.53 10.78
N LEU A 77 30.58 16.41 9.45
CA LEU A 77 31.67 15.84 8.67
C LEU A 77 32.99 16.59 8.93
N ASN A 78 34.03 15.85 9.35
CA ASN A 78 35.36 16.36 9.73
C ASN A 78 35.38 17.26 10.99
N PHE A 79 34.43 17.06 11.90
CA PHE A 79 34.34 17.80 13.14
C PHE A 79 35.53 17.55 14.09
N GLU A 80 36.22 18.62 14.49
CA GLU A 80 37.26 18.61 15.54
C GLU A 80 36.74 19.33 16.82
N PRO A 81 36.69 18.67 17.99
CA PRO A 81 36.20 19.28 19.24
C PRO A 81 36.95 20.54 19.66
N ASP A 82 38.21 20.68 19.23
CA ASP A 82 39.08 21.83 19.50
C ASP A 82 38.57 23.12 18.86
N LEU A 83 37.63 23.02 17.94
CA LEU A 83 37.07 24.15 17.19
C LEU A 83 35.83 24.77 17.83
N ILE A 84 35.28 24.15 18.88
CA ILE A 84 34.13 24.70 19.61
C ILE A 84 34.54 25.29 20.96
N PHE A 85 34.00 26.49 21.19
CA PHE A 85 34.20 27.24 22.41
C PHE A 85 32.84 27.55 23.04
N ILE A 86 32.80 27.54 24.37
CA ILE A 86 31.68 28.06 25.15
C ILE A 86 32.13 29.34 25.87
N GLU A 87 31.45 30.44 25.59
CA GLU A 87 31.63 31.69 26.31
C GLU A 87 30.64 31.74 27.48
N ILE A 88 31.17 31.71 28.71
CA ILE A 88 30.38 31.88 29.93
C ILE A 88 30.42 33.36 30.32
N LEU A 89 29.34 34.07 30.00
CA LEU A 89 29.28 35.51 30.18
C LEU A 89 29.15 35.89 31.65
N ASN A 90 29.86 36.94 32.06
CA ASN A 90 30.03 37.36 33.46
C ASN A 90 30.91 36.42 34.30
N HIS A 91 31.58 35.45 33.68
CA HIS A 91 32.68 34.71 34.29
C HIS A 91 34.02 35.32 33.85
N SER A 92 35.00 35.39 34.75
CA SER A 92 36.28 36.09 34.51
C SER A 92 37.23 35.36 33.55
N SER A 93 36.84 34.19 33.01
CA SER A 93 37.74 33.29 32.27
C SER A 93 37.82 33.52 30.76
N GLY A 94 37.01 34.41 30.18
CA GLY A 94 36.85 34.48 28.72
C GLY A 94 36.25 33.19 28.12
N PRO A 95 36.23 33.05 26.78
CA PRO A 95 35.75 31.84 26.10
C PRO A 95 36.59 30.61 26.46
N LEU A 96 35.91 29.54 26.86
CA LEU A 96 36.54 28.27 27.21
C LEU A 96 36.49 27.33 26.02
N GLN A 97 37.64 26.81 25.61
CA GLN A 97 37.73 25.76 24.59
C GLN A 97 37.23 24.44 25.18
N LEU A 98 36.39 23.69 24.45
CA LEU A 98 35.80 22.45 24.98
C LEU A 98 36.86 21.40 25.36
N SER A 99 37.93 21.27 24.58
CA SER A 99 39.01 20.32 24.88
C SER A 99 39.87 20.73 26.08
N ALA A 100 39.83 22.00 26.49
CA ALA A 100 40.49 22.47 27.70
C ALA A 100 39.67 22.21 28.98
N LEU A 101 38.40 21.77 28.84
CA LEU A 101 37.56 21.42 29.98
C LEU A 101 37.97 20.05 30.54
N SER A 102 38.34 20.02 31.82
CA SER A 102 38.76 18.79 32.48
C SER A 102 37.61 18.09 33.20
N GLU A 103 37.49 16.77 33.03
CA GLU A 103 36.58 15.92 33.82
C GLU A 103 36.78 16.10 35.33
N SER A 104 38.00 16.38 35.77
CA SER A 104 38.31 16.63 37.19
C SER A 104 37.61 17.85 37.78
N GLN A 105 37.12 18.76 36.93
CA GLN A 105 36.38 19.96 37.30
C GLN A 105 34.86 19.80 37.15
N GLY A 106 34.38 18.58 36.89
CA GLY A 106 32.96 18.28 36.73
C GLY A 106 32.39 18.66 35.36
N PHE A 107 33.26 18.86 34.36
CA PHE A 107 32.86 19.10 32.98
C PHE A 107 32.95 17.80 32.20
N PHE A 108 31.89 17.45 31.48
CA PHE A 108 31.88 16.28 30.60
C PHE A 108 31.26 16.68 29.28
N TRP A 109 31.80 16.20 28.17
CA TRP A 109 31.18 16.41 26.87
C TRP A 109 31.15 15.10 26.08
N PHE A 110 30.18 15.00 25.18
CA PHE A 110 29.99 13.85 24.32
C PHE A 110 29.52 14.31 22.95
N ILE A 111 30.07 13.70 21.90
CA ILE A 111 29.75 14.00 20.50
C ILE A 111 29.09 12.79 19.89
N ASN A 112 27.96 13.01 19.24
CA ASN A 112 27.29 12.02 18.41
C ASN A 112 27.38 12.42 16.94
N GLN A 113 28.40 11.90 16.25
CA GLN A 113 28.61 12.16 14.81
C GLN A 113 27.52 11.58 13.92
N LYS A 114 26.77 10.56 14.37
CA LYS A 114 25.69 9.97 13.57
C LYS A 114 24.43 10.83 13.59
N GLN A 115 24.21 11.55 14.69
CA GLN A 115 23.04 12.39 14.92
C GLN A 115 23.41 13.89 14.96
N ASN A 116 24.61 14.25 14.49
CA ASN A 116 25.09 15.63 14.38
C ASN A 116 24.88 16.51 15.61
N TYR A 117 25.17 16.01 16.82
CA TYR A 117 25.08 16.84 18.03
C TYR A 117 26.25 16.68 19.00
N LEU A 118 26.45 17.72 19.80
CA LEU A 118 27.35 17.77 20.95
C LEU A 118 26.55 18.02 22.22
N THR A 119 26.86 17.28 23.29
CA THR A 119 26.31 17.52 24.64
C THR A 119 27.43 17.93 25.59
N LEU A 120 27.11 18.82 26.54
CA LEU A 120 28.02 19.35 27.54
C LEU A 120 27.34 19.33 28.92
N GLN A 121 28.00 18.76 29.91
CA GLN A 121 27.61 18.82 31.32
C GLN A 121 28.48 19.85 32.03
N LEU A 122 27.82 20.77 32.74
CA LEU A 122 28.42 21.84 33.52
C LEU A 122 28.03 21.70 35.00
N PRO A 123 28.90 22.09 35.94
CA PRO A 123 28.55 22.18 37.36
C PRO A 123 27.34 23.09 37.63
N SER A 124 26.58 22.78 38.69
CA SER A 124 25.40 23.55 39.10
C SER A 124 25.69 25.02 39.45
N THR A 125 26.95 25.39 39.69
CA THR A 125 27.37 26.77 39.94
C THR A 125 27.11 27.69 38.74
N PHE A 126 26.97 27.13 37.54
CA PHE A 126 26.74 27.92 36.32
C PHE A 126 25.27 28.26 36.05
N LYS A 127 24.32 27.90 36.93
CA LYS A 127 22.87 27.99 36.64
C LYS A 127 22.34 29.41 36.40
N SER A 128 23.05 30.41 36.89
CA SER A 128 22.67 31.83 36.75
C SER A 128 23.43 32.58 35.65
N PHE A 129 24.25 31.88 34.86
CA PHE A 129 25.07 32.49 33.82
C PHE A 129 24.33 32.52 32.48
N GLU A 130 24.79 33.42 31.62
CA GLU A 130 24.47 33.40 30.19
C GLU A 130 25.59 32.73 29.43
N PHE A 131 25.23 32.07 28.34
CA PHE A 131 26.10 31.26 27.53
C PHE A 131 26.00 31.68 26.08
N ARG A 132 27.05 31.36 25.34
CA ARG A 132 27.10 31.46 23.89
C ARG A 132 28.06 30.39 23.37
N PHE A 133 27.69 29.73 22.29
CA PHE A 133 28.58 28.84 21.57
C PHE A 133 29.25 29.57 20.41
N ILE A 134 30.53 29.26 20.19
CA ILE A 134 31.34 29.82 19.13
C ILE A 134 32.03 28.66 18.42
N VAL A 135 31.82 28.56 17.11
CA VAL A 135 32.53 27.63 16.24
C VAL A 135 33.62 28.40 15.51
N LYS A 136 34.81 27.81 15.43
CA LYS A 136 35.93 28.36 14.67
C LYS A 136 36.41 27.40 13.59
N ASN A 137 37.08 27.91 12.57
CA ASN A 137 37.83 27.07 11.63
C ASN A 137 39.24 26.75 12.18
N GLN A 138 40.00 25.94 11.42
CA GLN A 138 41.40 25.60 11.75
C GLN A 138 42.33 26.83 11.84
N ASN A 139 41.96 27.95 11.20
CA ASN A 139 42.69 29.22 11.28
C ASN A 139 42.28 30.07 12.51
N GLN A 140 41.45 29.54 13.40
CA GLN A 140 40.90 30.23 14.59
C GLN A 140 39.99 31.42 14.26
N GLU A 141 39.45 31.50 13.05
CA GLU A 141 38.44 32.48 12.67
C GLU A 141 37.06 31.95 13.07
N ILE A 142 36.19 32.82 13.60
CA ILE A 142 34.82 32.46 13.95
C ILE A 142 34.07 32.17 12.65
N THR A 143 33.56 30.94 12.52
CA THR A 143 32.68 30.56 11.42
C THR A 143 31.22 30.74 11.81
N ASP A 144 30.87 30.38 13.04
CA ASP A 144 29.48 30.43 13.52
C ASP A 144 29.42 30.81 15.01
N ILE A 145 28.32 31.43 15.43
CA ILE A 145 28.13 31.98 16.76
C ILE A 145 26.65 32.09 17.13
N THR A 146 26.26 31.44 18.22
CA THR A 146 24.87 31.54 18.67
C THR A 146 24.58 32.91 19.29
N PRO A 147 23.30 33.32 19.35
CA PRO A 147 22.86 34.35 20.29
C PRO A 147 23.21 33.97 21.74
N LYS A 148 23.19 34.98 22.62
CA LYS A 148 23.34 34.75 24.07
C LYS A 148 22.06 34.10 24.61
N PHE A 149 22.20 33.09 25.44
CA PHE A 149 21.06 32.43 26.08
C PHE A 149 21.34 32.07 27.53
N SER A 150 20.28 31.86 28.31
CA SER A 150 20.36 31.41 29.70
C SER A 150 19.63 30.09 29.86
N LEU A 151 19.89 29.40 30.97
CA LEU A 151 19.18 28.16 31.32
C LEU A 151 17.65 28.31 31.35
N TYR A 152 17.16 29.52 31.67
CA TYR A 152 15.74 29.81 31.85
C TYR A 152 15.15 30.65 30.71
N SER A 153 15.87 30.81 29.59
CA SER A 153 15.34 31.50 28.43
C SER A 153 14.09 30.76 27.92
N LYS A 154 13.07 31.54 27.53
CA LYS A 154 11.84 30.99 26.95
C LYS A 154 12.19 30.23 25.67
N SER A 155 11.69 28.99 25.55
CA SER A 155 11.85 28.20 24.34
C SER A 155 11.14 28.86 23.14
N PRO A 156 11.77 28.88 21.95
CA PRO A 156 11.09 29.28 20.73
C PRO A 156 10.03 28.23 20.33
N SER A 157 9.17 28.58 19.37
CA SER A 157 8.31 27.59 18.71
C SER A 157 9.18 26.56 17.97
N PRO A 158 8.83 25.27 17.98
CA PRO A 158 9.48 24.28 17.12
C PRO A 158 9.07 24.47 15.66
N VAL A 159 9.78 23.81 14.76
CA VAL A 159 9.33 23.59 13.39
C VAL A 159 8.23 22.53 13.41
N TYR A 160 7.03 22.84 12.92
CA TYR A 160 5.92 21.90 12.88
C TYR A 160 5.95 21.08 11.59
N VAL A 161 5.97 19.76 11.71
CA VAL A 161 6.09 18.83 10.56
C VAL A 161 4.97 17.79 10.57
N GLU A 162 4.44 17.47 9.39
CA GLU A 162 3.58 16.31 9.15
C GLU A 162 4.30 15.33 8.20
N LEU A 163 4.36 14.05 8.56
CA LEU A 163 4.87 12.98 7.69
C LEU A 163 3.68 12.38 6.93
N GLN A 164 3.54 12.73 5.65
CA GLN A 164 2.50 12.20 4.78
C GLN A 164 3.08 11.14 3.86
N LEU A 165 2.63 9.91 3.99
CA LEU A 165 3.10 8.77 3.22
C LEU A 165 2.05 8.34 2.20
N LYS A 166 2.53 8.02 0.99
CA LYS A 166 1.78 7.38 -0.09
C LYS A 166 2.38 6.00 -0.41
N ASN A 167 1.64 5.19 -1.17
CA ASN A 167 2.02 3.84 -1.61
C ASN A 167 2.32 2.90 -0.42
N THR A 168 1.50 2.97 0.64
CA THR A 168 1.84 2.40 1.95
C THR A 168 1.66 0.89 2.07
N LEU A 169 0.66 0.30 1.41
CA LEU A 169 0.39 -1.16 1.46
C LEU A 169 0.25 -1.82 0.08
N LEU A 170 -0.25 -1.12 -0.95
CA LEU A 170 -0.43 -1.61 -2.33
C LEU A 170 -0.88 -3.09 -2.41
N GLY A 171 -1.94 -3.45 -1.68
CA GLY A 171 -2.32 -4.84 -1.40
C GLY A 171 -3.20 -5.51 -2.46
N TYR A 172 -2.80 -5.52 -3.74
CA TYR A 172 -3.68 -6.06 -4.81
C TYR A 172 -3.72 -7.58 -4.89
N THR A 173 -2.64 -8.24 -4.48
CA THR A 173 -2.53 -9.70 -4.40
C THR A 173 -2.00 -10.11 -3.03
N PRO A 174 -2.29 -11.32 -2.54
CA PRO A 174 -1.72 -11.81 -1.28
C PRO A 174 -0.18 -11.74 -1.23
N ALA A 175 0.50 -11.94 -2.37
CA ALA A 175 1.94 -11.76 -2.49
C ALA A 175 2.37 -10.32 -2.23
N GLN A 176 1.69 -9.34 -2.84
CA GLN A 176 1.99 -7.93 -2.61
C GLN A 176 1.67 -7.52 -1.17
N ILE A 177 0.56 -7.98 -0.60
CA ILE A 177 0.21 -7.73 0.81
C ILE A 177 1.36 -8.19 1.71
N LEU A 178 1.79 -9.44 1.56
CA LEU A 178 2.82 -10.03 2.40
C LEU A 178 4.15 -9.26 2.26
N ARG A 179 4.53 -8.95 1.02
CA ARG A 179 5.73 -8.16 0.70
C ARG A 179 5.69 -6.75 1.28
N ASN A 180 4.56 -6.07 1.20
CA ASN A 180 4.42 -4.69 1.65
C ASN A 180 4.13 -4.58 3.15
N TRP A 181 3.69 -5.65 3.80
CA TRP A 181 3.47 -5.69 5.24
C TRP A 181 4.74 -6.04 6.02
N ASP A 182 5.41 -7.15 5.66
CA ASP A 182 6.64 -7.66 6.29
C ASP A 182 7.42 -8.54 5.30
N GLY A 183 7.79 -7.93 4.18
CA GLY A 183 8.54 -8.52 3.08
C GLY A 183 10.01 -8.78 3.41
N ALA A 184 10.55 -9.82 2.78
CA ALA A 184 11.95 -10.19 2.88
C ALA A 184 12.71 -9.66 1.66
N HIS A 185 13.86 -9.01 1.88
CA HIS A 185 14.76 -8.53 0.82
C HIS A 185 14.15 -7.54 -0.18
N ASN A 186 13.02 -6.92 0.16
CA ASN A 186 12.34 -5.93 -0.70
C ASN A 186 12.68 -4.48 -0.31
N GLY A 187 13.51 -4.27 0.71
CA GLY A 187 13.90 -2.94 1.14
C GLY A 187 14.84 -2.26 0.14
N PRO A 188 14.90 -0.92 0.11
CA PRO A 188 15.84 -0.19 -0.76
C PRO A 188 17.31 -0.59 -0.53
N PHE A 189 17.63 -1.22 0.60
CA PHE A 189 18.95 -1.73 0.94
C PHE A 189 19.05 -3.28 0.94
N GLY A 190 18.05 -3.99 0.42
CA GLY A 190 18.02 -5.47 0.35
C GLY A 190 17.67 -6.15 1.68
N GLU A 191 17.18 -5.39 2.66
CA GLU A 191 16.76 -5.86 3.98
C GLU A 191 15.26 -6.18 4.02
N ARG A 192 14.76 -6.54 5.20
CA ARG A 192 13.32 -6.63 5.45
C ARG A 192 12.66 -5.26 5.24
N PHE A 193 11.47 -5.30 4.65
CA PHE A 193 10.69 -4.16 4.22
C PHE A 193 9.25 -4.31 4.67
N GLY A 194 8.62 -3.22 5.05
CA GLY A 194 7.17 -3.21 5.08
C GLY A 194 6.56 -2.30 6.14
N LEU A 195 5.26 -2.10 5.95
CA LEU A 195 4.44 -1.19 6.73
C LEU A 195 4.43 -1.54 8.22
N SER A 196 4.51 -2.82 8.57
CA SER A 196 4.53 -3.27 9.97
C SER A 196 5.69 -2.65 10.76
N HIS A 197 6.86 -2.48 10.13
CA HIS A 197 8.05 -1.91 10.74
C HIS A 197 7.92 -0.41 10.96
N LEU A 198 7.37 0.30 9.97
CA LEU A 198 7.07 1.72 10.06
C LEU A 198 6.08 2.01 11.21
N LEU A 199 4.99 1.25 11.27
CA LEU A 199 3.97 1.39 12.31
C LEU A 199 4.53 1.06 13.71
N ALA A 200 5.37 0.03 13.82
CA ALA A 200 6.05 -0.30 15.07
C ALA A 200 7.01 0.82 15.52
N ALA A 201 7.74 1.44 14.59
CA ALA A 201 8.59 2.59 14.87
C ALA A 201 7.76 3.80 15.33
N SER A 202 6.67 4.12 14.63
CA SER A 202 5.72 5.17 15.04
C SER A 202 5.21 4.96 16.46
N LYS A 203 4.75 3.75 16.79
CA LYS A 203 4.32 3.39 18.14
C LYS A 203 5.42 3.55 19.18
N ARG A 204 6.62 3.07 18.88
CA ARG A 204 7.76 3.09 19.80
C ARG A 204 8.23 4.51 20.12
N TYR A 205 8.34 5.36 19.11
CA TYR A 205 8.91 6.70 19.23
C TYR A 205 7.85 7.80 19.37
N GLN A 206 6.56 7.44 19.33
CA GLN A 206 5.42 8.35 19.46
C GLN A 206 5.44 9.45 18.39
N ILE A 207 5.78 9.06 17.15
CA ILE A 207 5.81 9.96 15.99
C ILE A 207 4.59 9.66 15.12
N PRO A 208 3.66 10.60 14.96
CA PRO A 208 2.47 10.40 14.15
C PRO A 208 2.78 10.30 12.65
N LEU A 209 1.96 9.54 11.95
CA LEU A 209 2.01 9.34 10.51
C LEU A 209 0.65 9.67 9.88
N THR A 210 0.68 10.15 8.64
CA THR A 210 -0.51 10.38 7.82
C THR A 210 -0.42 9.52 6.56
N PHE A 211 -1.37 8.64 6.30
CA PHE A 211 -1.40 7.82 5.08
C PHE A 211 -2.42 8.37 4.09
N SER A 212 -1.98 8.64 2.86
CA SER A 212 -2.79 9.27 1.83
C SER A 212 -3.63 8.31 0.99
N ASP A 213 -3.28 7.03 0.99
CA ASP A 213 -3.81 6.02 0.07
C ASP A 213 -4.26 4.72 0.77
N PHE A 214 -4.33 4.74 2.10
CA PHE A 214 -4.54 3.53 2.88
C PHE A 214 -5.98 3.01 2.83
N LEU A 215 -6.94 3.89 2.56
CA LEU A 215 -8.37 3.57 2.57
C LEU A 215 -8.93 3.22 1.20
N THR A 216 -8.08 2.72 0.29
CA THR A 216 -8.56 2.13 -0.97
C THR A 216 -9.26 0.80 -0.69
N PRO A 217 -10.20 0.38 -1.57
CA PRO A 217 -10.89 -0.89 -1.41
C PRO A 217 -9.96 -2.10 -1.22
N GLN A 218 -8.88 -2.15 -2.00
CA GLN A 218 -7.91 -3.24 -1.96
C GLN A 218 -7.08 -3.24 -0.67
N ASN A 219 -6.67 -2.06 -0.18
CA ASN A 219 -5.90 -1.97 1.07
C ASN A 219 -6.75 -2.35 2.28
N VAL A 220 -8.05 -2.03 2.27
CA VAL A 220 -8.96 -2.40 3.36
C VAL A 220 -9.18 -3.92 3.40
N GLN A 221 -9.42 -4.54 2.25
CA GLN A 221 -9.48 -6.01 2.14
C GLN A 221 -8.15 -6.66 2.58
N ALA A 222 -7.02 -6.06 2.21
CA ALA A 222 -5.71 -6.55 2.63
C ALA A 222 -5.53 -6.54 4.15
N LEU A 223 -6.03 -5.51 4.85
CA LEU A 223 -5.93 -5.42 6.31
C LEU A 223 -6.79 -6.45 7.03
N ASP A 224 -7.98 -6.73 6.48
CA ASP A 224 -8.85 -7.79 6.98
C ASP A 224 -8.14 -9.15 6.89
N LEU A 225 -7.54 -9.45 5.72
CA LEU A 225 -6.74 -10.66 5.50
C LEU A 225 -5.52 -10.78 6.42
N LEU A 226 -4.89 -9.65 6.78
CA LEU A 226 -3.77 -9.61 7.72
C LEU A 226 -4.21 -9.75 9.19
N SER A 227 -5.50 -9.59 9.49
CA SER A 227 -6.06 -9.55 10.85
C SER A 227 -5.35 -8.51 11.74
N GLN A 228 -4.99 -7.35 11.17
CA GLN A 228 -4.26 -6.27 11.86
C GLN A 228 -5.17 -5.13 12.30
N ASP A 229 -6.47 -5.40 12.31
CA ASP A 229 -7.47 -4.37 12.35
C ASP A 229 -7.41 -3.57 13.66
N LYS A 230 -7.35 -4.30 14.77
CA LYS A 230 -7.18 -3.74 16.10
C LYS A 230 -5.88 -2.96 16.26
N TYR A 231 -4.79 -3.40 15.63
CA TYR A 231 -3.50 -2.73 15.74
C TYR A 231 -3.52 -1.35 15.07
N ILE A 232 -4.14 -1.24 13.89
CA ILE A 232 -4.35 0.04 13.20
C ILE A 232 -5.27 0.96 14.02
N GLN A 233 -6.36 0.43 14.59
CA GLN A 233 -7.26 1.20 15.46
C GLN A 233 -6.57 1.74 16.72
N ASP A 234 -5.70 0.95 17.35
CA ASP A 234 -4.92 1.38 18.51
C ASP A 234 -3.99 2.56 18.17
N LEU A 235 -3.37 2.55 16.98
CA LEU A 235 -2.52 3.66 16.51
C LEU A 235 -3.32 4.90 16.15
N TRP A 236 -4.47 4.71 15.50
CA TRP A 236 -5.38 5.80 15.17
C TRP A 236 -5.94 6.48 16.44
N SER A 237 -6.48 5.70 17.37
CA SER A 237 -7.06 6.21 18.63
C SER A 237 -6.04 6.85 19.57
N SER A 238 -4.77 6.46 19.47
CA SER A 238 -3.66 7.12 20.19
C SER A 238 -3.14 8.39 19.50
N GLY A 239 -3.71 8.77 18.35
CA GLY A 239 -3.29 9.96 17.59
C GLY A 239 -1.93 9.80 16.93
N LEU A 240 -1.50 8.56 16.66
CA LEU A 240 -0.27 8.22 15.96
C LEU A 240 -0.48 7.90 14.48
N LEU A 241 -1.72 7.73 14.05
CA LEU A 241 -2.04 7.44 12.66
C LEU A 241 -3.24 8.28 12.20
N LYS A 242 -3.07 9.00 11.09
CA LYS A 242 -4.15 9.58 10.29
C LYS A 242 -4.33 8.72 9.06
N LEU A 243 -5.55 8.31 8.79
CA LEU A 243 -5.91 7.68 7.54
C LEU A 243 -6.65 8.71 6.71
N CYS A 244 -6.22 8.91 5.49
CA CYS A 244 -6.87 9.82 4.56
C CYS A 244 -7.53 9.00 3.46
N SER A 245 -8.71 9.45 3.04
CA SER A 245 -9.34 8.88 1.86
C SER A 245 -8.44 9.16 0.66
N PRO A 246 -8.31 8.21 -0.29
CA PRO A 246 -7.88 8.58 -1.63
C PRO A 246 -8.81 9.69 -2.13
N ASN A 247 -8.28 10.62 -2.91
CA ASN A 247 -9.12 11.63 -3.53
C ASN A 247 -10.12 10.92 -4.45
N PHE A 248 -11.39 11.29 -4.35
CA PHE A 248 -12.42 10.93 -5.30
C PHE A 248 -12.78 12.09 -6.21
N PRO A 249 -13.13 11.84 -7.48
CA PRO A 249 -13.77 12.85 -8.32
C PRO A 249 -15.11 13.32 -7.74
N GLN A 250 -15.81 12.45 -6.99
CA GLN A 250 -17.11 12.71 -6.37
C GLN A 250 -17.19 12.02 -4.99
N ASP A 251 -17.45 12.78 -3.93
CA ASP A 251 -17.54 12.27 -2.54
C ASP A 251 -18.53 11.10 -2.40
N ASP A 252 -19.66 11.15 -3.12
CA ASP A 252 -20.71 10.12 -3.10
C ASP A 252 -20.22 8.73 -3.56
N LEU A 253 -19.21 8.66 -4.45
CA LEU A 253 -18.65 7.38 -4.90
C LEU A 253 -17.88 6.68 -3.78
N TYR A 254 -17.31 7.45 -2.86
CA TYR A 254 -16.69 6.87 -1.67
C TYR A 254 -17.73 6.28 -0.74
N GLU A 255 -18.83 7.00 -0.50
CA GLU A 255 -19.91 6.52 0.38
C GLU A 255 -20.48 5.19 -0.12
N ILE A 256 -20.67 5.04 -1.45
CA ILE A 256 -21.12 3.77 -2.06
C ILE A 256 -20.14 2.63 -1.77
N PHE A 257 -18.83 2.90 -1.77
CA PHE A 257 -17.82 1.91 -1.38
C PHE A 257 -17.90 1.60 0.12
N LEU A 258 -18.03 2.62 0.96
CA LEU A 258 -18.10 2.45 2.40
C LEU A 258 -19.26 1.55 2.80
N ASP A 259 -20.43 1.70 2.20
CA ASP A 259 -21.64 0.88 2.46
C ASP A 259 -21.47 -0.64 2.27
N ASP A 260 -20.35 -1.11 1.72
CA ASP A 260 -20.06 -2.55 1.54
C ASP A 260 -19.06 -3.12 2.53
N LEU A 261 -18.25 -2.28 3.17
CA LEU A 261 -17.37 -2.75 4.22
C LEU A 261 -18.23 -3.24 5.38
N ASP A 262 -17.79 -4.29 6.08
CA ASP A 262 -18.47 -4.76 7.29
C ASP A 262 -18.77 -3.54 8.17
N GLU A 263 -20.01 -3.38 8.64
CA GLU A 263 -20.40 -2.26 9.51
C GLU A 263 -19.38 -2.10 10.66
N THR A 264 -18.77 -3.18 11.12
CA THR A 264 -17.68 -3.13 12.11
C THR A 264 -16.40 -2.48 11.57
N LEU A 265 -15.95 -2.79 10.35
CA LEU A 265 -14.84 -2.10 9.68
C LEU A 265 -15.18 -0.62 9.46
N ILE A 266 -16.40 -0.32 8.96
CA ILE A 266 -16.85 1.07 8.76
C ILE A 266 -16.82 1.85 10.08
N THR A 267 -17.46 1.31 11.12
CA THR A 267 -17.61 1.99 12.41
C THR A 267 -16.25 2.19 13.08
N ASN A 268 -15.35 1.21 12.95
CA ASN A 268 -14.06 1.25 13.63
C ASN A 268 -13.02 2.14 12.93
N TYR A 269 -13.08 2.31 11.61
CA TYR A 269 -12.10 3.12 10.87
C TYR A 269 -12.63 4.44 10.32
N TYR A 270 -13.93 4.51 9.97
CA TYR A 270 -14.46 5.56 9.10
C TYR A 270 -15.25 6.64 9.81
N SER A 271 -15.90 6.32 10.94
CA SER A 271 -16.60 7.32 11.78
C SER A 271 -15.78 8.58 12.15
N PRO A 272 -14.43 8.55 12.25
CA PRO A 272 -13.63 9.73 12.57
C PRO A 272 -12.91 10.38 11.37
N LEU A 273 -13.08 9.88 10.15
CA LEU A 273 -12.30 10.35 9.01
C LEU A 273 -12.67 11.79 8.65
N GLN A 274 -11.68 12.66 8.75
CA GLN A 274 -11.69 13.91 8.02
C GLN A 274 -11.03 13.64 6.67
N LEU A 275 -11.73 13.97 5.57
CA LEU A 275 -11.12 14.04 4.25
C LEU A 275 -9.90 14.96 4.36
N CYS A 276 -8.70 14.36 4.35
CA CYS A 276 -7.47 15.12 4.40
C CYS A 276 -7.18 15.65 3.01
N ASN A 277 -6.80 16.92 2.92
CA ASN A 277 -6.21 17.40 1.68
C ASN A 277 -4.82 16.81 1.52
N ILE A 278 -4.57 16.23 0.37
CA ILE A 278 -3.21 16.07 -0.12
C ILE A 278 -2.86 17.39 -0.79
N GLU A 279 -2.20 18.29 -0.07
CA GLU A 279 -1.46 19.34 -0.76
C GLU A 279 -0.20 18.66 -1.31
N THR A 280 -0.12 18.50 -2.63
CA THR A 280 1.16 18.33 -3.29
C THR A 280 1.78 19.72 -3.37
N PRO A 281 2.68 20.14 -2.44
CA PRO A 281 3.45 21.34 -2.67
C PRO A 281 4.16 21.18 -4.02
N ASP A 282 4.18 22.25 -4.81
CA ASP A 282 4.86 22.28 -6.10
C ASP A 282 6.21 21.59 -5.98
N ASN A 283 6.40 20.53 -6.79
CA ASN A 283 7.54 19.62 -6.80
C ASN A 283 8.84 20.35 -6.49
N LEU A 284 9.18 20.39 -5.21
CA LEU A 284 10.54 20.58 -4.79
C LEU A 284 11.21 19.27 -5.20
N ASN A 285 11.95 19.29 -6.31
CA ASN A 285 12.91 18.26 -6.71
C ASN A 285 14.03 18.18 -5.67
N LEU A 286 13.66 17.95 -4.41
CA LEU A 286 14.60 17.77 -3.33
C LEU A 286 15.12 16.36 -3.41
N GLU A 287 16.38 16.23 -3.00
CA GLU A 287 17.01 14.97 -2.64
C GLU A 287 16.10 14.13 -1.70
N PRO A 288 16.36 12.81 -1.56
CA PRO A 288 15.57 11.97 -0.66
C PRO A 288 15.39 12.62 0.71
N ILE A 289 14.15 12.58 1.21
CA ILE A 289 13.78 13.27 2.46
C ILE A 289 14.60 12.77 3.64
N PHE A 290 14.86 11.47 3.65
CA PHE A 290 15.65 10.79 4.66
C PHE A 290 16.88 10.15 4.03
N ASN A 291 17.97 10.11 4.79
CA ASN A 291 19.07 9.18 4.57
C ASN A 291 18.94 8.00 5.57
N ASN A 292 19.97 7.16 5.68
CA ASN A 292 19.95 6.02 6.59
C ASN A 292 20.22 6.37 8.08
N GLN A 293 20.41 7.65 8.43
CA GLN A 293 20.64 8.12 9.80
C GLN A 293 19.57 9.10 10.32
N GLY A 294 18.78 9.73 9.44
CA GLY A 294 17.84 10.78 9.82
C GLY A 294 17.34 11.58 8.61
N LEU A 295 17.04 12.86 8.83
CA LEU A 295 16.74 13.79 7.73
C LEU A 295 17.98 14.01 6.87
N SER A 296 17.78 14.27 5.58
CA SER A 296 18.88 14.75 4.74
C SER A 296 19.18 16.22 5.05
N PRO A 297 20.45 16.68 4.93
CA PRO A 297 20.81 18.08 5.20
C PRO A 297 20.03 19.10 4.35
N SER A 298 19.65 18.71 3.12
CA SER A 298 18.82 19.55 2.25
C SER A 298 17.42 19.75 2.80
N ILE A 299 16.81 18.73 3.42
CA ILE A 299 15.52 18.87 4.12
C ILE A 299 15.66 19.65 5.40
N GLU A 300 16.68 19.41 6.23
CA GLU A 300 16.92 20.22 7.44
C GLU A 300 17.01 21.71 7.08
N LYS A 301 17.73 22.03 5.99
CA LYS A 301 17.82 23.38 5.46
C LYS A 301 16.51 23.96 4.98
N PHE A 302 15.72 23.17 4.28
CA PHE A 302 14.38 23.57 3.85
C PHE A 302 13.48 23.89 5.06
N LEU A 303 13.46 23.03 6.07
CA LEU A 303 12.66 23.17 7.28
C LEU A 303 13.02 24.46 8.06
N LEU A 304 14.31 24.72 8.27
CA LEU A 304 14.77 25.91 8.99
C LEU A 304 14.47 27.19 8.20
N ASN A 305 14.69 27.20 6.89
CA ASN A 305 14.36 28.35 6.05
C ASN A 305 12.86 28.68 6.08
N ALA A 306 12.00 27.66 6.01
CA ALA A 306 10.56 27.83 6.13
C ALA A 306 10.18 28.37 7.52
N TYR A 307 10.80 27.86 8.59
CA TYR A 307 10.59 28.37 9.96
C TYR A 307 10.92 29.85 10.10
N PHE A 308 12.07 30.31 9.60
CA PHE A 308 12.45 31.73 9.69
C PHE A 308 11.58 32.65 8.82
N GLN A 309 10.86 32.10 7.83
CA GLN A 309 9.84 32.83 7.08
C GLN A 309 8.50 32.86 7.83
N ASN A 310 8.07 31.74 8.39
CA ASN A 310 6.81 31.60 9.12
C ASN A 310 6.90 30.50 10.22
N PRO A 311 7.20 30.87 11.48
CA PRO A 311 7.44 29.92 12.57
C PRO A 311 6.27 29.00 12.93
N GLU A 312 5.04 29.39 12.61
CA GLU A 312 3.82 28.63 12.95
C GLU A 312 3.29 27.82 11.75
N GLN A 313 4.01 27.82 10.62
CA GLN A 313 3.63 27.04 9.45
C GLN A 313 3.81 25.55 9.72
N LEU A 314 2.76 24.76 9.46
CA LEU A 314 2.86 23.32 9.32
C LEU A 314 3.50 22.98 7.98
N ILE A 315 4.57 22.19 8.01
CA ILE A 315 5.27 21.72 6.81
C ILE A 315 4.95 20.25 6.60
N THR A 316 4.39 19.91 5.45
CA THR A 316 4.09 18.52 5.09
C THR A 316 5.22 17.94 4.24
N LEU A 317 5.80 16.83 4.71
CA LEU A 317 6.79 16.05 3.97
C LEU A 317 6.08 14.88 3.29
N ASN A 318 5.96 14.95 1.96
CA ASN A 318 5.33 13.92 1.13
C ASN A 318 6.35 12.81 0.80
N ILE A 319 6.12 11.62 1.31
CA ILE A 319 7.05 10.50 1.27
C ILE A 319 6.44 9.38 0.43
N ASP A 320 7.14 8.99 -0.63
CA ASP A 320 6.86 7.74 -1.33
C ASP A 320 7.40 6.58 -0.50
N PHE A 321 6.53 5.79 0.12
CA PHE A 321 6.93 4.81 1.13
C PHE A 321 7.89 3.75 0.58
N PRO A 322 7.61 3.08 -0.57
CA PRO A 322 8.49 2.06 -1.12
C PRO A 322 9.91 2.55 -1.43
N GLU A 323 10.05 3.80 -1.87
CA GLU A 323 11.34 4.42 -2.21
C GLU A 323 12.07 5.02 -1.00
N SER A 324 11.41 5.08 0.15
CA SER A 324 11.93 5.72 1.35
C SER A 324 12.72 4.74 2.23
N PRO A 325 13.83 5.19 2.86
CA PRO A 325 14.45 4.44 3.96
C PRO A 325 13.51 4.15 5.15
N LEU A 326 12.36 4.83 5.24
CA LEU A 326 11.35 4.54 6.25
C LEU A 326 10.69 3.16 6.09
N SER A 327 10.78 2.55 4.91
CA SER A 327 10.25 1.22 4.66
C SER A 327 11.18 0.10 5.08
N ASP A 328 12.44 0.42 5.35
CA ASP A 328 13.49 -0.53 5.70
C ASP A 328 13.51 -0.81 7.22
N PHE A 329 13.56 -2.10 7.57
CA PHE A 329 13.52 -2.57 8.96
C PHE A 329 14.64 -2.00 9.83
N ASN A 330 15.85 -1.83 9.28
CA ASN A 330 17.00 -1.35 10.05
C ASN A 330 17.05 0.18 10.11
N SER A 331 16.62 0.85 9.04
CA SER A 331 16.70 2.30 8.88
C SER A 331 15.56 3.02 9.59
N ALA A 332 14.32 2.51 9.54
CA ALA A 332 13.17 3.17 10.14
C ALA A 332 13.35 3.42 11.66
N PRO A 333 13.81 2.45 12.49
CA PRO A 333 14.03 2.70 13.91
C PRO A 333 15.15 3.71 14.19
N ILE A 334 16.16 3.81 13.32
CA ILE A 334 17.26 4.79 13.44
C ILE A 334 16.75 6.18 13.12
N ILE A 335 16.00 6.32 12.03
CA ILE A 335 15.41 7.59 11.59
C ILE A 335 14.43 8.08 12.65
N PHE A 336 13.53 7.24 13.15
CA PHE A 336 12.58 7.65 14.19
C PHE A 336 13.28 7.99 15.52
N ASP A 337 14.38 7.31 15.87
CA ASP A 337 15.21 7.71 17.01
C ASP A 337 15.85 9.08 16.78
N TYR A 338 16.38 9.34 15.58
CA TYR A 338 16.87 10.66 15.19
C TYR A 338 15.77 11.71 15.34
N LEU A 339 14.58 11.51 14.75
CA LEU A 339 13.49 12.47 14.79
C LEU A 339 13.01 12.73 16.22
N ARG A 340 12.96 11.70 17.06
CA ARG A 340 12.60 11.82 18.49
C ARG A 340 13.67 12.57 19.29
N ASN A 341 14.94 12.44 18.90
CA ASN A 341 16.06 13.12 19.53
C ASN A 341 16.27 14.55 19.03
N HIS A 342 15.53 15.05 18.03
CA HIS A 342 15.66 16.42 17.52
C HIS A 342 14.38 17.21 17.79
N PRO A 343 14.09 17.59 19.05
CA PRO A 343 12.82 18.19 19.44
C PRO A 343 12.64 19.62 18.90
N TRP A 344 13.64 20.22 18.25
CA TRP A 344 13.44 21.41 17.42
C TRP A 344 12.42 21.16 16.29
N ILE A 345 12.19 19.90 15.92
CA ILE A 345 11.10 19.44 15.08
C ILE A 345 9.97 18.91 15.97
N ARG A 346 8.74 19.38 15.74
CA ARG A 346 7.55 18.88 16.39
C ARG A 346 6.60 18.29 15.37
N PHE A 347 6.39 16.98 15.47
CA PHE A 347 5.42 16.29 14.62
C PHE A 347 4.00 16.62 15.06
N HIS A 348 3.19 17.09 14.11
CA HIS A 348 1.80 17.45 14.35
C HIS A 348 0.95 16.18 14.49
N SER A 349 0.10 16.13 15.53
CA SER A 349 -0.81 15.00 15.71
C SER A 349 -2.02 15.15 14.78
N PRO A 350 -2.42 14.07 14.09
CA PRO A 350 -3.54 14.00 13.16
C PRO A 350 -4.84 14.65 13.60
N ASN A 351 -5.16 14.57 14.89
CA ASN A 351 -6.47 14.90 15.45
C ASN A 351 -6.70 16.40 15.69
N GLN A 352 -5.73 17.26 15.38
CA GLN A 352 -5.78 18.69 15.71
C GLN A 352 -6.05 19.62 14.53
N SER A 353 -5.94 19.16 13.28
CA SER A 353 -6.13 20.01 12.11
C SER A 353 -7.46 19.73 11.42
N LYS A 354 -8.36 20.73 11.43
CA LYS A 354 -9.56 20.74 10.59
C LYS A 354 -9.18 21.29 9.21
N THR A 355 -8.84 20.43 8.26
CA THR A 355 -8.64 20.85 6.87
C THR A 355 -9.96 20.78 6.09
N GLN A 356 -10.19 21.74 5.19
CA GLN A 356 -11.34 21.72 4.28
C GLN A 356 -10.97 20.98 2.99
N PRO A 357 -11.79 20.08 2.45
CA PRO A 357 -11.48 19.31 1.24
C PRO A 357 -11.10 20.22 0.06
N ARG A 358 -9.98 19.92 -0.60
CA ARG A 358 -9.54 20.54 -1.85
C ARG A 358 -9.80 19.56 -2.99
N GLN A 359 -10.57 20.01 -3.99
CA GLN A 359 -10.75 19.26 -5.23
C GLN A 359 -9.40 19.14 -5.96
N LEU A 360 -8.93 17.91 -6.16
CA LEU A 360 -7.87 17.66 -7.14
C LEU A 360 -8.46 17.76 -8.54
N ASN A 361 -7.72 18.40 -9.44
CA ASN A 361 -8.03 18.36 -10.87
C ASN A 361 -7.55 17.00 -11.40
N TYR A 362 -8.50 16.10 -11.69
CA TYR A 362 -8.18 14.83 -12.34
C TYR A 362 -7.69 15.08 -13.77
N PRO A 363 -6.65 14.38 -14.26
CA PRO A 363 -6.00 14.77 -15.52
C PRO A 363 -6.76 14.41 -16.80
N SER A 364 -7.97 13.86 -16.78
CA SER A 364 -8.66 13.55 -18.05
C SER A 364 -10.19 13.65 -17.99
N ASP A 365 -10.76 14.33 -18.99
CA ASP A 365 -12.20 14.36 -19.29
C ASP A 365 -12.81 12.93 -19.36
N LYS A 366 -11.99 11.91 -19.64
CA LYS A 366 -12.38 10.51 -19.69
C LYS A 366 -12.78 9.97 -18.30
N MET A 367 -11.99 10.22 -17.26
CA MET A 367 -12.29 9.70 -15.92
C MET A 367 -13.50 10.41 -15.30
N ASP A 368 -13.69 11.70 -15.59
CA ASP A 368 -14.89 12.43 -15.20
C ASP A 368 -16.14 11.87 -15.91
N LYS A 369 -16.04 11.54 -17.19
CA LYS A 369 -17.13 10.87 -17.92
C LYS A 369 -17.47 9.52 -17.27
N LEU A 370 -16.45 8.71 -16.97
CA LEU A 370 -16.62 7.38 -16.37
C LEU A 370 -17.23 7.47 -14.96
N ALA A 371 -16.78 8.41 -14.14
CA ALA A 371 -17.35 8.70 -12.83
C ALA A 371 -18.82 9.11 -12.91
N ASN A 372 -19.17 9.95 -13.89
CA ASN A 372 -20.57 10.34 -14.13
C ASN A 372 -21.43 9.15 -14.57
N GLU A 373 -20.93 8.28 -15.45
CA GLU A 373 -21.66 7.08 -15.85
C GLU A 373 -21.84 6.09 -14.70
N LEU A 374 -20.81 5.93 -13.85
CA LEU A 374 -20.88 5.16 -12.61
C LEU A 374 -21.96 5.69 -11.67
N TYR A 375 -21.99 7.00 -11.46
CA TYR A 375 -22.97 7.68 -10.62
C TYR A 375 -24.40 7.46 -11.12
N LEU A 376 -24.60 7.51 -12.44
CA LEU A 376 -25.90 7.29 -13.07
C LEU A 376 -26.29 5.79 -13.13
N SER A 377 -25.33 4.88 -13.06
CA SER A 377 -25.52 3.43 -13.12
C SER A 377 -25.86 2.85 -11.74
N THR A 378 -27.04 3.20 -11.24
CA THR A 378 -27.57 2.61 -10.00
C THR A 378 -28.01 1.16 -10.25
N GLY A 379 -27.64 0.26 -9.35
CA GLY A 379 -28.01 -1.16 -9.46
C GLY A 379 -27.16 -2.07 -8.57
N PRO A 380 -27.45 -3.38 -8.57
CA PRO A 380 -26.77 -4.33 -7.69
C PRO A 380 -25.28 -4.56 -8.02
N PHE A 381 -24.83 -4.19 -9.23
CA PHE A 381 -23.43 -4.29 -9.64
C PHE A 381 -22.67 -2.96 -9.54
N GLN A 382 -23.32 -1.88 -9.08
CA GLN A 382 -22.68 -0.56 -8.92
C GLN A 382 -21.43 -0.64 -8.02
N LYS A 383 -21.47 -1.46 -6.97
CA LYS A 383 -20.31 -1.71 -6.10
C LYS A 383 -19.13 -2.28 -6.89
N GLY A 384 -19.35 -3.35 -7.65
CA GLY A 384 -18.33 -3.93 -8.53
C GLY A 384 -17.78 -2.92 -9.56
N SER A 385 -18.64 -2.03 -10.07
CA SER A 385 -18.23 -0.91 -10.93
C SER A 385 -17.35 0.11 -10.20
N VAL A 386 -17.64 0.46 -8.95
CA VAL A 386 -16.79 1.35 -8.13
C VAL A 386 -15.41 0.72 -7.92
N PHE A 387 -15.35 -0.56 -7.58
CA PHE A 387 -14.09 -1.30 -7.46
C PHE A 387 -13.26 -1.28 -8.75
N HIS A 388 -13.91 -1.50 -9.89
CA HIS A 388 -13.25 -1.44 -11.20
C HIS A 388 -12.78 -0.01 -11.55
N PHE A 389 -13.64 0.99 -11.33
CA PHE A 389 -13.27 2.39 -11.52
C PHE A 389 -12.01 2.75 -10.72
N TYR A 390 -11.89 2.18 -9.52
CA TYR A 390 -10.71 2.36 -8.69
C TYR A 390 -9.47 1.63 -9.17
N SER A 391 -9.59 0.42 -9.71
CA SER A 391 -8.45 -0.26 -10.33
C SER A 391 -7.93 0.54 -11.51
N LEU A 392 -8.80 1.26 -12.23
CA LEU A 392 -8.44 2.20 -13.31
C LEU A 392 -7.81 3.51 -12.78
N LEU A 393 -8.20 3.95 -11.57
CA LEU A 393 -7.60 5.09 -10.87
C LEU A 393 -6.27 4.75 -10.18
N HIS A 394 -5.67 3.59 -10.46
CA HIS A 394 -4.41 3.11 -9.89
C HIS A 394 -3.43 4.27 -9.64
N PRO A 395 -2.73 4.32 -8.48
CA PRO A 395 -1.95 5.48 -8.08
C PRO A 395 -1.15 6.02 -9.27
N GLN A 396 -1.57 7.22 -9.68
CA GLN A 396 -1.21 7.96 -10.90
C GLN A 396 0.27 8.38 -10.95
N ASN A 397 1.15 7.66 -10.24
CA ASN A 397 2.58 7.94 -10.14
C ASN A 397 3.41 7.22 -11.20
N TYR A 398 2.77 6.46 -12.09
CA TYR A 398 3.44 5.74 -13.15
C TYR A 398 2.90 6.20 -14.50
N ASP A 399 3.55 7.20 -15.09
CA ASP A 399 3.26 7.69 -16.44
C ASP A 399 3.21 6.55 -17.49
N TYR A 400 3.84 5.41 -17.20
CA TYR A 400 3.84 4.22 -18.05
C TYR A 400 2.54 3.39 -18.00
N LEU A 401 1.65 3.60 -17.02
CA LEU A 401 0.37 2.88 -16.92
C LEU A 401 -0.74 3.51 -17.75
N GLU A 402 -0.65 4.79 -18.09
CA GLU A 402 -1.71 5.50 -18.83
C GLU A 402 -2.11 4.77 -20.13
N PRO A 403 -1.17 4.28 -20.97
CA PRO A 403 -1.53 3.53 -22.16
C PRO A 403 -2.24 2.21 -21.83
N LEU A 404 -1.87 1.55 -20.74
CA LEU A 404 -2.46 0.29 -20.30
C LEU A 404 -3.88 0.51 -19.75
N ILE A 405 -4.12 1.59 -19.00
CA ILE A 405 -5.46 1.95 -18.51
C ILE A 405 -6.45 2.08 -19.67
N SER A 406 -6.03 2.70 -20.78
CA SER A 406 -6.91 2.90 -21.93
C SER A 406 -7.39 1.58 -22.55
N ASP A 407 -6.63 0.50 -22.42
CA ASP A 407 -6.99 -0.82 -22.94
C ASP A 407 -8.01 -1.55 -22.06
N TYR A 408 -8.14 -1.16 -20.78
CA TYR A 408 -9.04 -1.79 -19.79
C TYR A 408 -10.30 -0.98 -19.46
N ILE A 409 -10.36 0.31 -19.81
CA ILE A 409 -11.60 1.11 -19.68
C ILE A 409 -12.82 0.42 -20.29
N PRO A 410 -12.77 -0.24 -21.47
CA PRO A 410 -13.95 -0.88 -22.05
C PRO A 410 -14.62 -1.88 -21.09
N GLU A 411 -13.85 -2.71 -20.38
CA GLU A 411 -14.40 -3.75 -19.50
C GLU A 411 -15.28 -3.20 -18.36
N PHE A 412 -15.13 -1.92 -17.98
CA PHE A 412 -15.97 -1.26 -16.98
C PHE A 412 -17.45 -1.22 -17.37
N TYR A 413 -17.74 -1.12 -18.67
CA TYR A 413 -19.11 -1.02 -19.15
C TYR A 413 -19.89 -2.32 -19.02
N TYR A 414 -19.22 -3.46 -18.84
CA TYR A 414 -19.91 -4.74 -18.62
C TYR A 414 -20.74 -4.72 -17.33
N GLN A 415 -20.21 -4.14 -16.24
CA GLN A 415 -20.98 -3.98 -15.00
C GLN A 415 -22.10 -2.96 -15.14
N ILE A 416 -21.90 -1.91 -15.96
CA ILE A 416 -22.92 -0.89 -16.25
C ILE A 416 -24.10 -1.52 -17.01
N GLU A 417 -23.83 -2.36 -18.01
CA GLU A 417 -24.87 -3.08 -18.75
C GLU A 417 -25.57 -4.12 -17.86
N ALA A 418 -24.85 -4.78 -16.96
CA ALA A 418 -25.43 -5.69 -15.98
C ALA A 418 -26.43 -4.97 -15.04
N ASN A 419 -26.16 -3.71 -14.64
CA ASN A 419 -27.11 -2.89 -13.88
C ASN A 419 -28.39 -2.61 -14.68
N ARG A 420 -28.28 -2.35 -15.99
CA ARG A 420 -29.45 -2.16 -16.87
C ARG A 420 -30.27 -3.44 -16.99
N TRP A 421 -29.61 -4.59 -17.12
CA TRP A 421 -30.29 -5.89 -17.07
C TRP A 421 -30.98 -6.13 -15.72
N ALA A 422 -30.35 -5.79 -14.60
CA ALA A 422 -30.96 -5.95 -13.28
C ALA A 422 -32.22 -5.09 -13.11
N ALA A 423 -32.24 -3.89 -13.69
CA ALA A 423 -33.40 -3.01 -13.69
C ALA A 423 -34.54 -3.50 -14.60
N SER A 424 -34.22 -4.19 -15.71
CA SER A 424 -35.19 -4.67 -16.70
C SER A 424 -34.77 -6.00 -17.33
N SER A 425 -34.85 -7.09 -16.56
CA SER A 425 -34.43 -8.42 -17.01
C SER A 425 -35.35 -8.94 -18.12
N LYS A 426 -34.78 -9.23 -19.30
CA LYS A 426 -35.49 -9.66 -20.51
C LYS A 426 -34.79 -10.85 -21.15
N LYS A 427 -35.55 -11.77 -21.76
CA LYS A 427 -34.99 -12.84 -22.57
C LYS A 427 -34.52 -12.29 -23.91
N GLN A 428 -33.23 -12.40 -24.21
CA GLN A 428 -32.63 -11.91 -25.45
C GLN A 428 -31.28 -12.57 -25.75
N ILE A 429 -30.98 -12.69 -27.05
CA ILE A 429 -29.63 -12.94 -27.58
C ILE A 429 -29.42 -11.92 -28.70
N GLN A 430 -28.45 -11.01 -28.54
CA GLN A 430 -28.14 -9.95 -29.50
C GLN A 430 -26.62 -9.83 -29.68
N CYS A 431 -26.13 -9.92 -30.91
CA CYS A 431 -24.70 -9.93 -31.25
C CYS A 431 -24.31 -8.74 -32.15
N ASN A 432 -24.89 -7.58 -31.89
CA ASN A 432 -24.77 -6.40 -32.74
C ASN A 432 -24.64 -5.09 -31.96
N MET A 433 -24.32 -5.19 -30.67
CA MET A 433 -24.17 -4.06 -29.77
C MET A 433 -22.71 -3.92 -29.41
N ASP A 434 -22.25 -2.67 -29.34
CA ASP A 434 -20.95 -2.27 -28.80
C ASP A 434 -21.23 -1.84 -27.35
N ILE A 435 -21.10 -2.79 -26.43
CA ILE A 435 -21.42 -2.67 -25.02
C ILE A 435 -20.31 -1.90 -24.30
N ASP A 436 -19.05 -2.15 -24.67
CA ASP A 436 -17.87 -1.61 -24.00
C ASP A 436 -17.25 -0.37 -24.67
N GLN A 437 -17.87 0.11 -25.75
CA GLN A 437 -17.52 1.33 -26.47
C GLN A 437 -16.13 1.26 -27.13
N ASP A 438 -15.65 0.06 -27.46
CA ASP A 438 -14.38 -0.14 -28.16
C ASP A 438 -14.52 -0.17 -29.70
N GLN A 439 -15.76 -0.06 -30.22
CA GLN A 439 -16.18 -0.13 -31.62
C GLN A 439 -16.26 -1.54 -32.23
N GLU A 440 -15.99 -2.58 -31.46
CA GLU A 440 -16.36 -3.95 -31.81
C GLU A 440 -17.77 -4.27 -31.33
N LYS A 441 -18.17 -5.54 -31.45
CA LYS A 441 -19.53 -5.97 -31.17
C LYS A 441 -19.50 -7.21 -30.29
N GLU A 442 -20.35 -7.20 -29.28
CA GLU A 442 -20.48 -8.29 -28.33
C GLU A 442 -21.84 -8.96 -28.49
N CYS A 443 -21.89 -10.20 -28.02
CA CYS A 443 -23.13 -10.93 -27.82
C CYS A 443 -23.63 -10.76 -26.39
N LEU A 444 -24.76 -10.08 -26.21
CA LEU A 444 -25.51 -10.06 -24.96
C LEU A 444 -26.50 -11.22 -24.95
N ILE A 445 -26.38 -12.08 -23.95
CA ILE A 445 -27.27 -13.23 -23.71
C ILE A 445 -27.88 -13.08 -22.32
N SER A 446 -29.20 -12.99 -22.22
CA SER A 446 -29.86 -12.83 -20.91
C SER A 446 -31.28 -13.37 -20.87
N ASN A 447 -31.77 -13.64 -19.66
CA ASN A 447 -33.17 -13.89 -19.34
C ASN A 447 -33.53 -13.26 -17.98
N GLN A 448 -34.52 -13.80 -17.26
CA GLN A 448 -34.89 -13.30 -15.93
C GLN A 448 -33.88 -13.67 -14.83
N SER A 449 -33.09 -14.73 -15.04
CA SER A 449 -32.22 -15.34 -14.03
C SER A 449 -30.73 -15.19 -14.35
N TYR A 450 -30.36 -15.05 -15.61
CA TYR A 450 -28.96 -15.01 -16.08
C TYR A 450 -28.72 -13.82 -17.00
N PHE A 451 -27.49 -13.33 -16.94
CA PHE A 451 -26.94 -12.31 -17.82
C PHE A 451 -25.50 -12.68 -18.17
N MET A 452 -25.15 -12.51 -19.43
CA MET A 452 -23.85 -12.83 -19.97
C MET A 452 -23.50 -11.87 -21.10
N ILE A 453 -22.22 -11.52 -21.16
CA ILE A 453 -21.59 -10.87 -22.30
C ILE A 453 -20.57 -11.84 -22.87
N TYR A 454 -20.54 -11.96 -24.20
CA TYR A 454 -19.55 -12.73 -24.94
C TYR A 454 -18.85 -11.83 -25.95
N GLU A 455 -17.54 -11.76 -25.86
CA GLU A 455 -16.68 -10.99 -26.74
C GLU A 455 -16.39 -11.76 -28.03
N LEU A 456 -16.76 -11.19 -29.18
CA LEU A 456 -16.53 -11.81 -30.47
C LEU A 456 -15.04 -11.71 -30.88
N ASN A 457 -14.35 -10.64 -30.48
CA ASN A 457 -12.94 -10.43 -30.71
C ASN A 457 -12.08 -11.14 -29.65
N GLY A 458 -11.71 -12.40 -29.92
CA GLY A 458 -10.95 -13.24 -29.00
C GLY A 458 -11.76 -14.40 -28.43
N GLY A 459 -13.09 -14.35 -28.52
CA GLY A 459 -13.97 -15.49 -28.21
C GLY A 459 -13.95 -15.88 -26.74
N TYR A 460 -14.27 -14.93 -25.87
CA TYR A 460 -14.29 -15.12 -24.42
C TYR A 460 -15.54 -14.53 -23.79
N ILE A 461 -15.79 -14.90 -22.53
CA ILE A 461 -16.94 -14.47 -21.73
C ILE A 461 -16.41 -13.64 -20.56
N PRO A 462 -16.34 -12.30 -20.69
CA PRO A 462 -15.81 -11.46 -19.63
C PRO A 462 -16.70 -11.37 -18.40
N PHE A 463 -18.01 -11.61 -18.55
CA PHE A 463 -18.97 -11.33 -17.49
C PHE A 463 -20.15 -12.30 -17.50
N ILE A 464 -20.45 -12.84 -16.31
CA ILE A 464 -21.68 -13.60 -16.03
C ILE A 464 -22.24 -13.09 -14.72
N ALA A 465 -23.54 -12.80 -14.73
CA ALA A 465 -24.30 -12.51 -13.53
C ALA A 465 -25.55 -13.39 -13.45
N VAL A 466 -25.98 -13.61 -12.21
CA VAL A 466 -27.21 -14.33 -11.88
C VAL A 466 -28.10 -13.52 -10.96
N LYS A 467 -29.39 -13.77 -11.09
CA LYS A 467 -30.45 -13.28 -10.22
C LYS A 467 -31.07 -14.48 -9.50
N THR A 468 -31.07 -14.43 -8.19
CA THR A 468 -31.72 -15.44 -7.35
C THR A 468 -33.23 -15.24 -7.26
N ASN A 469 -33.92 -16.29 -6.80
CA ASN A 469 -35.35 -16.25 -6.47
C ASN A 469 -35.71 -15.20 -5.39
N LYS A 470 -34.75 -14.77 -4.57
CA LYS A 470 -34.92 -13.69 -3.58
C LYS A 470 -34.69 -12.29 -4.14
N ASN A 471 -34.51 -12.16 -5.46
CA ASN A 471 -34.18 -10.89 -6.13
C ASN A 471 -32.80 -10.33 -5.72
N SER A 472 -31.90 -11.17 -5.19
CA SER A 472 -30.48 -10.85 -5.01
C SER A 472 -29.71 -11.15 -6.29
N PHE A 473 -28.69 -10.36 -6.60
CA PHE A 473 -27.90 -10.47 -7.82
C PHE A 473 -26.43 -10.70 -7.49
N TYR A 474 -25.76 -11.55 -8.26
CA TYR A 474 -24.35 -11.89 -8.03
C TYR A 474 -23.60 -11.96 -9.35
N GLN A 475 -22.37 -11.45 -9.35
CA GLN A 475 -21.41 -11.69 -10.41
C GLN A 475 -20.73 -13.04 -10.14
N ILE A 476 -20.71 -13.92 -11.13
CA ILE A 476 -20.06 -15.25 -11.02
C ILE A 476 -18.62 -15.19 -11.51
N THR A 477 -18.40 -14.57 -12.67
CA THR A 477 -17.09 -14.43 -13.32
C THR A 477 -16.89 -12.99 -13.76
N GLY A 478 -15.63 -12.59 -13.83
CA GLY A 478 -15.17 -11.28 -14.25
C GLY A 478 -13.76 -11.40 -14.81
N SER A 479 -13.38 -10.49 -15.70
CA SER A 479 -11.98 -10.30 -16.05
C SER A 479 -11.14 -9.98 -14.81
N THR A 480 -9.91 -10.46 -14.73
CA THR A 480 -9.03 -10.14 -13.59
C THR A 480 -8.69 -8.65 -13.53
N SER A 481 -8.69 -7.93 -14.67
CA SER A 481 -8.45 -6.48 -14.75
C SER A 481 -9.53 -5.63 -14.06
N GLN A 482 -10.74 -6.19 -13.85
CA GLN A 482 -11.74 -5.59 -12.98
C GLN A 482 -11.18 -5.30 -11.58
N PHE A 483 -10.26 -6.14 -11.11
CA PHE A 483 -9.66 -6.04 -9.78
C PHE A 483 -8.26 -5.41 -9.84
N MET A 484 -7.45 -5.86 -10.80
CA MET A 484 -6.08 -5.38 -11.00
C MET A 484 -5.52 -5.79 -12.36
N PHE A 485 -4.72 -4.90 -12.97
CA PHE A 485 -3.91 -5.14 -14.15
C PHE A 485 -2.52 -4.50 -13.97
N GLY A 486 -1.58 -4.79 -14.85
CA GLY A 486 -0.18 -4.38 -14.73
C GLY A 486 0.58 -5.21 -13.71
N LEU A 487 0.18 -6.47 -13.50
CA LEU A 487 0.87 -7.40 -12.57
C LEU A 487 2.06 -8.10 -13.23
N SER A 488 2.09 -8.20 -14.56
CA SER A 488 3.28 -8.68 -15.26
C SER A 488 4.39 -7.60 -15.31
N PRO A 489 5.64 -8.00 -15.58
CA PRO A 489 6.69 -7.05 -15.93
C PRO A 489 6.26 -6.16 -17.09
N SER A 490 6.60 -4.87 -17.03
CA SER A 490 6.16 -3.89 -18.02
C SER A 490 6.76 -4.13 -19.41
N GLU A 491 7.90 -4.81 -19.49
CA GLU A 491 8.52 -5.22 -20.76
C GLU A 491 7.74 -6.33 -21.49
N GLU A 492 6.84 -7.03 -20.79
CA GLU A 492 5.99 -8.07 -21.38
C GLU A 492 4.65 -7.52 -21.88
N TRP A 493 4.32 -6.27 -21.56
CA TRP A 493 3.07 -5.65 -21.96
C TRP A 493 3.01 -5.42 -23.47
N LYS A 494 1.83 -5.65 -24.03
CA LYS A 494 1.52 -5.48 -25.45
C LYS A 494 0.47 -4.40 -25.63
N ILE A 495 0.83 -3.18 -25.23
CA ILE A 495 -0.05 -2.00 -25.29
C ILE A 495 -0.76 -1.89 -26.65
N GLY A 496 -2.07 -1.64 -26.62
CA GLY A 496 -2.94 -1.57 -27.79
C GLY A 496 -3.53 -2.92 -28.20
N ASN A 497 -3.30 -4.00 -27.45
CA ASN A 497 -3.96 -5.29 -27.65
C ASN A 497 -5.25 -5.45 -26.83
N GLY A 498 -5.81 -4.35 -26.33
CA GLY A 498 -7.01 -4.37 -25.47
C GLY A 498 -6.78 -5.19 -24.20
N VAL A 499 -7.74 -6.05 -23.86
CA VAL A 499 -7.67 -6.86 -22.63
C VAL A 499 -6.45 -7.79 -22.54
N PHE A 500 -5.81 -8.08 -23.67
CA PHE A 500 -4.61 -8.92 -23.77
C PHE A 500 -3.29 -8.14 -23.65
N SER A 501 -3.34 -6.86 -23.29
CA SER A 501 -2.15 -6.01 -23.13
C SER A 501 -1.26 -6.49 -21.99
N ASP A 502 -1.81 -6.87 -20.84
CA ASP A 502 -1.08 -7.55 -19.77
C ASP A 502 -1.24 -9.09 -19.92
N PRO A 503 -0.15 -9.86 -20.12
CA PRO A 503 -0.21 -11.32 -20.26
C PRO A 503 -0.68 -12.09 -19.03
N THR A 504 -0.74 -11.45 -17.85
CA THR A 504 -1.26 -12.05 -16.62
C THR A 504 -2.77 -11.86 -16.46
N VAL A 505 -3.39 -10.99 -17.27
CA VAL A 505 -4.84 -10.79 -17.24
C VAL A 505 -5.55 -12.00 -17.84
N ILE A 506 -6.55 -12.50 -17.11
CA ILE A 506 -7.47 -13.53 -17.56
C ILE A 506 -8.78 -12.82 -17.90
N PRO A 507 -9.09 -12.63 -19.19
CA PRO A 507 -10.17 -11.74 -19.64
C PRO A 507 -11.57 -12.30 -19.34
N GLY A 508 -11.69 -13.60 -19.02
CA GLY A 508 -12.98 -14.23 -18.74
C GLY A 508 -12.96 -15.74 -18.89
N ILE A 509 -14.14 -16.34 -19.09
CA ILE A 509 -14.31 -17.77 -19.36
C ILE A 509 -14.20 -18.01 -20.86
N ILE A 510 -13.51 -19.09 -21.23
CA ILE A 510 -13.18 -19.47 -22.61
C ILE A 510 -12.17 -18.45 -23.17
N MET A 511 -11.04 -18.92 -23.66
CA MET A 511 -10.10 -18.04 -24.34
C MET A 511 -9.58 -18.77 -25.56
N GLU A 512 -10.02 -18.33 -26.73
CA GLU A 512 -9.38 -18.75 -27.97
C GLU A 512 -8.23 -17.80 -28.24
N SER A 513 -7.02 -18.32 -28.42
CA SER A 513 -5.83 -17.50 -28.64
C SER A 513 -5.95 -16.72 -29.97
N HIS A 514 -6.60 -15.56 -29.92
CA HIS A 514 -6.64 -14.48 -30.91
C HIS A 514 -7.34 -14.69 -32.28
N PRO A 515 -8.41 -15.49 -32.45
CA PRO A 515 -9.28 -15.38 -33.61
C PRO A 515 -10.64 -14.75 -33.27
N ARG A 516 -11.14 -13.93 -34.20
CA ARG A 516 -12.52 -13.46 -34.20
C ARG A 516 -13.49 -14.65 -34.28
N GLN A 517 -14.57 -14.58 -33.53
CA GLN A 517 -15.67 -15.54 -33.56
C GLN A 517 -16.74 -15.09 -34.55
N LEU A 518 -17.25 -16.04 -35.32
CA LEU A 518 -18.37 -15.86 -36.22
C LEU A 518 -19.62 -16.50 -35.60
N VAL A 519 -20.68 -15.71 -35.49
CA VAL A 519 -22.01 -16.20 -35.12
C VAL A 519 -22.53 -17.09 -36.25
N LYS A 520 -22.69 -18.38 -35.98
CA LYS A 520 -23.22 -19.36 -36.93
C LYS A 520 -24.74 -19.38 -36.91
N ASP A 521 -25.33 -19.40 -35.72
CA ASP A 521 -26.76 -19.51 -35.54
C ASP A 521 -27.23 -18.92 -34.21
N ILE A 522 -28.43 -18.34 -34.22
CA ILE A 522 -29.17 -17.91 -33.03
C ILE A 522 -30.55 -18.55 -33.15
N SER A 523 -30.91 -19.40 -32.19
CA SER A 523 -32.24 -20.02 -32.16
C SER A 523 -33.36 -18.97 -32.15
N ASN A 524 -34.46 -19.24 -32.86
CA ASN A 524 -35.60 -18.34 -32.95
C ASN A 524 -36.26 -18.02 -31.59
N ASP A 525 -36.10 -18.89 -30.59
CA ASP A 525 -36.64 -18.71 -29.25
C ASP A 525 -35.63 -18.08 -28.27
N PHE A 526 -34.48 -17.65 -28.76
CA PHE A 526 -33.38 -17.06 -28.00
C PHE A 526 -32.90 -17.96 -26.85
N SER A 527 -32.94 -19.28 -27.04
CA SER A 527 -32.42 -20.26 -26.07
C SER A 527 -31.00 -20.70 -26.38
N GLN A 528 -30.52 -20.51 -27.60
CA GLN A 528 -29.24 -21.04 -28.05
C GLN A 528 -28.50 -20.05 -28.97
N LEU A 529 -27.19 -19.95 -28.76
CA LEU A 529 -26.23 -19.26 -29.62
C LEU A 529 -25.11 -20.24 -29.99
N ILE A 530 -24.82 -20.37 -31.28
CA ILE A 530 -23.72 -21.19 -31.79
C ILE A 530 -22.73 -20.28 -32.48
N MET A 531 -21.47 -20.38 -32.08
CA MET A 531 -20.35 -19.62 -32.63
C MET A 531 -19.26 -20.57 -33.09
N SER A 532 -18.46 -20.08 -34.02
CA SER A 532 -17.24 -20.75 -34.43
C SER A 532 -16.12 -19.79 -34.72
N ASN A 533 -14.93 -20.26 -34.46
CA ASN A 533 -13.69 -19.59 -34.80
C ASN A 533 -13.57 -19.39 -36.31
N GLU A 534 -13.30 -18.15 -36.74
CA GLU A 534 -13.12 -17.80 -38.15
C GLU A 534 -11.98 -18.59 -38.81
N ASN A 535 -10.87 -18.78 -38.08
CA ASN A 535 -9.66 -19.43 -38.57
C ASN A 535 -9.68 -20.95 -38.39
N ASN A 536 -10.48 -21.46 -37.46
CA ASN A 536 -10.63 -22.89 -37.21
C ASN A 536 -12.10 -23.25 -36.95
N PRO A 537 -12.95 -23.37 -37.98
CA PRO A 537 -14.39 -23.59 -37.82
C PRO A 537 -14.80 -24.86 -37.07
N GLY A 538 -13.85 -25.78 -36.82
CA GLY A 538 -14.05 -26.97 -35.99
C GLY A 538 -14.06 -26.65 -34.48
N ASN A 539 -13.53 -25.49 -34.09
CA ASN A 539 -13.70 -24.93 -32.76
C ASN A 539 -15.09 -24.28 -32.69
N GLU A 540 -15.95 -24.82 -31.84
CA GLU A 540 -17.33 -24.38 -31.69
C GLU A 540 -17.65 -24.12 -30.22
N THR A 541 -18.26 -22.96 -29.98
CA THR A 541 -18.84 -22.60 -28.69
C THR A 541 -20.35 -22.58 -28.86
N MET A 542 -21.05 -23.38 -28.06
CA MET A 542 -22.50 -23.41 -28.01
C MET A 542 -22.96 -22.99 -26.63
N ILE A 543 -23.76 -21.93 -26.59
CA ILE A 543 -24.33 -21.39 -25.37
C ILE A 543 -25.81 -21.72 -25.37
N THR A 544 -26.30 -22.32 -24.29
CA THR A 544 -27.70 -22.67 -24.08
C THR A 544 -28.21 -21.99 -22.81
N LEU A 545 -29.33 -21.27 -22.93
CA LEU A 545 -29.97 -20.49 -21.89
C LEU A 545 -31.39 -21.00 -21.63
N LEU A 546 -31.56 -21.67 -20.49
CA LEU A 546 -32.85 -22.12 -19.96
C LEU A 546 -33.27 -21.23 -18.77
N GLU A 547 -34.47 -21.45 -18.23
CA GLU A 547 -34.99 -20.60 -17.14
C GLU A 547 -34.11 -20.62 -15.87
N ASN A 548 -33.62 -21.81 -15.49
CA ASN A 548 -32.86 -22.05 -14.25
C ASN A 548 -31.48 -22.68 -14.50
N GLU A 549 -31.05 -22.73 -15.76
CA GLU A 549 -29.81 -23.36 -16.15
C GLU A 549 -29.17 -22.55 -17.29
N PHE A 550 -27.87 -22.40 -17.17
CA PHE A 550 -27.04 -21.81 -18.20
C PHE A 550 -25.91 -22.78 -18.54
N THR A 551 -25.77 -23.15 -19.81
CA THR A 551 -24.80 -24.16 -20.25
C THR A 551 -23.92 -23.65 -21.38
N VAL A 552 -22.61 -23.80 -21.21
CA VAL A 552 -21.58 -23.54 -22.20
C VAL A 552 -20.99 -24.87 -22.62
N GLN A 553 -21.15 -25.23 -23.89
CA GLN A 553 -20.48 -26.37 -24.50
C GLN A 553 -19.37 -25.85 -25.39
N TYR A 554 -18.18 -26.39 -25.16
CA TYR A 554 -16.98 -25.99 -25.85
C TYR A 554 -16.35 -27.19 -26.54
N LYS A 555 -16.11 -27.07 -27.84
CA LYS A 555 -15.55 -28.14 -28.66
C LYS A 555 -14.29 -27.63 -29.35
N MET A 556 -13.17 -28.24 -29.04
CA MET A 556 -11.86 -27.97 -29.63
C MET A 556 -11.21 -29.28 -30.08
N PRO A 557 -11.34 -29.67 -31.36
CA PRO A 557 -10.70 -30.86 -31.87
C PRO A 557 -9.17 -30.67 -31.90
N GLY A 558 -8.40 -31.38 -31.07
CA GLY A 558 -6.94 -31.21 -31.00
C GLY A 558 -6.27 -31.82 -29.76
N MET A 559 -5.01 -31.45 -29.50
CA MET A 559 -4.25 -31.86 -28.30
C MET A 559 -4.85 -31.26 -27.00
N LYS A 560 -4.42 -31.78 -25.84
CA LYS A 560 -4.82 -31.31 -24.49
C LYS A 560 -4.90 -29.78 -24.40
N ASN A 561 -6.10 -29.29 -24.08
CA ASN A 561 -6.39 -27.87 -23.91
C ASN A 561 -6.35 -27.47 -22.43
N ILE A 562 -6.00 -26.22 -22.14
CA ILE A 562 -6.05 -25.63 -20.80
C ILE A 562 -7.02 -24.45 -20.84
N LEU A 563 -8.01 -24.47 -19.95
CA LEU A 563 -8.96 -23.39 -19.75
C LEU A 563 -8.81 -22.84 -18.33
N GLN A 564 -8.79 -21.51 -18.21
CA GLN A 564 -8.76 -20.79 -16.94
C GLN A 564 -10.11 -20.12 -16.74
N ILE A 565 -10.64 -20.22 -15.52
CA ILE A 565 -11.95 -19.67 -15.18
C ILE A 565 -11.80 -18.80 -13.92
N PRO A 566 -11.79 -17.47 -14.05
CA PRO A 566 -11.79 -16.56 -12.91
C PRO A 566 -13.21 -16.48 -12.33
N PHE A 567 -13.34 -16.74 -11.04
CA PHE A 567 -14.58 -16.57 -10.30
C PHE A 567 -14.46 -15.41 -9.33
N VAL A 568 -15.50 -14.57 -9.27
CA VAL A 568 -15.64 -13.45 -8.31
C VAL A 568 -16.26 -13.95 -6.99
N CYS A 569 -16.26 -15.27 -6.78
CA CYS A 569 -16.86 -15.94 -5.63
C CYS A 569 -15.86 -16.88 -4.96
N GLU A 570 -16.09 -17.16 -3.68
CA GLU A 570 -15.33 -18.14 -2.91
C GLU A 570 -15.81 -19.57 -3.20
N TYR A 571 -14.96 -20.59 -3.06
CA TYR A 571 -15.42 -21.98 -3.06
C TYR A 571 -16.06 -22.33 -1.71
N SER A 572 -17.22 -23.00 -1.75
CA SER A 572 -17.83 -23.55 -0.53
C SER A 572 -16.91 -24.61 0.11
N PRO A 573 -16.84 -24.76 1.44
CA PRO A 573 -16.03 -25.77 2.12
C PRO A 573 -16.29 -27.23 1.70
N SER A 574 -17.43 -27.51 1.05
CA SER A 574 -17.80 -28.83 0.51
C SER A 574 -17.70 -28.92 -1.02
N SER A 575 -16.94 -28.03 -1.66
CA SER A 575 -17.03 -27.67 -3.08
C SER A 575 -16.58 -28.72 -4.10
N THR A 576 -16.04 -29.88 -3.72
CA THR A 576 -15.61 -30.89 -4.71
C THR A 576 -16.13 -32.28 -4.37
N THR A 577 -17.04 -32.78 -5.20
CA THR A 577 -17.40 -34.21 -5.22
C THR A 577 -17.12 -34.76 -6.60
N ASN A 578 -16.07 -35.58 -6.71
CA ASN A 578 -15.77 -36.31 -7.93
C ASN A 578 -16.57 -37.60 -7.97
N THR A 579 -17.54 -37.68 -8.87
CA THR A 579 -18.25 -38.92 -9.16
C THR A 579 -17.74 -39.49 -10.47
N PRO A 580 -16.94 -40.58 -10.46
CA PRO A 580 -16.54 -41.26 -11.69
C PRO A 580 -17.76 -41.93 -12.33
N LEU A 581 -18.40 -41.25 -13.28
CA LEU A 581 -19.30 -41.90 -14.22
C LEU A 581 -18.45 -42.56 -15.31
N SER A 582 -18.81 -43.77 -15.71
CA SER A 582 -18.09 -44.57 -16.71
C SER A 582 -17.62 -43.72 -17.91
N ASN A 583 -16.30 -43.64 -18.12
CA ASN A 583 -15.60 -42.89 -19.17
C ASN A 583 -15.81 -41.35 -19.22
N HIS A 584 -16.60 -40.73 -18.35
CA HIS A 584 -16.87 -39.29 -18.35
C HIS A 584 -16.62 -38.70 -16.94
N HIS A 585 -15.79 -37.67 -16.87
CA HIS A 585 -15.56 -36.94 -15.63
C HIS A 585 -16.73 -35.98 -15.42
N GLN A 586 -17.35 -36.05 -14.24
CA GLN A 586 -18.28 -35.03 -13.77
C GLN A 586 -17.79 -34.52 -12.43
N GLU A 587 -17.55 -33.23 -12.39
CA GLU A 587 -17.19 -32.48 -11.21
C GLU A 587 -18.29 -31.47 -10.92
N ILE A 588 -18.58 -31.29 -9.63
CA ILE A 588 -19.53 -30.31 -9.15
C ILE A 588 -18.75 -29.34 -8.28
N LEU A 589 -18.69 -28.08 -8.70
CA LEU A 589 -18.18 -26.97 -7.92
C LEU A 589 -19.34 -26.24 -7.26
N SER A 590 -19.16 -25.86 -6.01
CA SER A 590 -20.11 -25.02 -5.29
C SER A 590 -19.44 -23.70 -4.97
N LEU A 591 -19.91 -22.61 -5.57
CA LEU A 591 -19.41 -21.26 -5.36
C LEU A 591 -20.30 -20.52 -4.37
N ASN A 592 -19.71 -19.96 -3.34
CA ASN A 592 -20.37 -19.08 -2.39
C ASN A 592 -20.25 -17.63 -2.89
N CYS A 593 -21.26 -17.17 -3.62
CA CYS A 593 -21.34 -15.79 -4.11
C CYS A 593 -22.17 -14.87 -3.18
N GLY A 594 -22.70 -15.41 -2.07
CA GLY A 594 -23.64 -14.70 -1.19
C GLY A 594 -24.48 -15.67 -0.35
N GLU A 595 -25.79 -15.44 -0.21
CA GLU A 595 -26.62 -16.29 0.65
C GLU A 595 -26.83 -17.73 0.15
N ASN A 596 -26.78 -17.94 -1.17
CA ASN A 596 -27.03 -19.24 -1.79
C ASN A 596 -25.87 -19.62 -2.70
N PRO A 597 -25.34 -20.85 -2.59
CA PRO A 597 -24.26 -21.27 -3.45
C PRO A 597 -24.75 -21.51 -4.89
N VAL A 598 -23.96 -21.07 -5.87
CA VAL A 598 -24.13 -21.44 -7.28
C VAL A 598 -23.48 -22.80 -7.51
N GLN A 599 -24.18 -23.72 -8.14
CA GLN A 599 -23.61 -25.01 -8.54
C GLN A 599 -23.10 -24.95 -9.97
N ILE A 600 -21.85 -25.35 -10.17
CA ILE A 600 -21.24 -25.46 -11.49
C ILE A 600 -20.92 -26.92 -11.75
N PHE A 601 -21.51 -27.47 -12.80
CA PHE A 601 -21.25 -28.83 -13.25
C PHE A 601 -20.28 -28.77 -14.41
N ILE A 602 -19.13 -29.42 -14.25
CA ILE A 602 -18.10 -29.52 -15.28
C ILE A 602 -18.11 -30.96 -15.77
N THR A 603 -18.42 -31.14 -17.05
CA THR A 603 -18.52 -32.45 -17.69
C THR A 603 -17.65 -32.51 -18.93
N GLY A 604 -16.89 -33.61 -19.08
CA GLY A 604 -16.02 -33.79 -20.24
C GLY A 604 -15.28 -35.12 -20.25
N GLN A 605 -14.59 -35.39 -21.36
CA GLN A 605 -13.67 -36.53 -21.46
C GLN A 605 -12.28 -36.12 -20.96
N GLN A 606 -11.73 -36.92 -20.03
CA GLN A 606 -10.42 -36.70 -19.40
C GLN A 606 -10.20 -35.28 -18.87
N VAL A 607 -11.11 -34.81 -18.01
CA VAL A 607 -10.97 -33.50 -17.36
C VAL A 607 -10.10 -33.63 -16.11
N GLU A 608 -9.02 -32.84 -16.02
CA GLU A 608 -8.26 -32.61 -14.78
C GLU A 608 -8.54 -31.17 -14.32
N SER A 609 -8.94 -30.98 -13.06
CA SER A 609 -9.24 -29.68 -12.47
C SER A 609 -8.25 -29.33 -11.36
N ASN A 610 -7.90 -28.05 -11.24
CA ASN A 610 -7.24 -27.50 -10.05
C ASN A 610 -7.94 -26.21 -9.65
N HIS A 611 -8.17 -26.03 -8.35
CA HIS A 611 -8.89 -24.88 -7.80
C HIS A 611 -7.98 -24.10 -6.86
N PHE A 612 -8.00 -22.78 -7.00
CA PHE A 612 -7.18 -21.85 -6.24
C PHE A 612 -8.09 -20.75 -5.72
N SER A 613 -7.98 -20.40 -4.44
CA SER A 613 -8.76 -19.32 -3.87
C SER A 613 -7.89 -18.42 -3.00
N VAL A 614 -8.04 -17.11 -3.18
CA VAL A 614 -7.36 -16.13 -2.32
C VAL A 614 -7.85 -16.24 -0.86
N PHE A 615 -9.10 -16.65 -0.66
CA PHE A 615 -9.73 -16.77 0.65
C PHE A 615 -9.08 -17.86 1.54
N ASP A 616 -8.43 -18.86 0.93
CA ASP A 616 -7.75 -19.94 1.66
C ASP A 616 -6.36 -19.55 2.22
N LEU A 617 -5.88 -18.33 1.96
CA LEU A 617 -4.50 -17.93 2.21
C LEU A 617 -4.28 -17.20 3.54
N GLY A 618 -5.33 -16.96 4.34
CA GLY A 618 -5.24 -16.16 5.57
C GLY A 618 -4.11 -16.61 6.50
N ALA A 619 -3.93 -17.92 6.70
CA ALA A 619 -2.87 -18.45 7.56
C ALA A 619 -1.44 -18.11 7.09
N LEU A 620 -1.23 -17.98 5.77
CA LEU A 620 0.08 -17.61 5.21
C LEU A 620 0.39 -16.12 5.41
N LEU A 621 -0.64 -15.27 5.47
CA LEU A 621 -0.50 -13.83 5.65
C LEU A 621 -0.24 -13.43 7.12
N LEU A 622 -0.43 -14.35 8.07
CA LEU A 622 -0.17 -14.11 9.49
C LEU A 622 1.32 -14.23 9.88
N SER A 623 2.19 -14.65 8.96
CA SER A 623 3.63 -14.76 9.17
C SER A 623 4.39 -13.80 8.25
N PRO A 624 5.62 -13.40 8.59
CA PRO A 624 6.46 -12.61 7.69
C PRO A 624 6.74 -13.33 6.37
N GLU A 625 7.05 -12.58 5.29
CA GLU A 625 7.41 -13.18 4.01
C GLU A 625 8.61 -14.13 4.17
N ASN A 626 8.48 -15.31 3.59
CA ASN A 626 9.56 -16.26 3.36
C ASN A 626 9.77 -16.42 1.84
N PRO A 627 10.88 -15.91 1.27
CA PRO A 627 11.12 -15.98 -0.17
C PRO A 627 11.43 -17.40 -0.66
N ASP A 628 11.85 -18.31 0.25
CA ASP A 628 12.10 -19.71 -0.07
C ASP A 628 10.81 -20.56 -0.03
N TYR A 629 9.69 -19.98 0.42
CA TYR A 629 8.42 -20.67 0.45
C TYR A 629 7.81 -20.73 -0.95
N GLN A 630 7.37 -21.91 -1.37
CA GLN A 630 6.64 -22.09 -2.62
C GLN A 630 5.18 -21.68 -2.43
N TYR A 631 4.90 -20.41 -2.65
CA TYR A 631 3.54 -19.90 -2.53
C TYR A 631 2.61 -20.54 -3.58
N PRO A 632 1.37 -20.88 -3.19
CA PRO A 632 0.39 -21.41 -4.12
C PRO A 632 -0.01 -20.36 -5.16
N ARG A 633 -0.53 -20.81 -6.31
CA ARG A 633 -0.95 -19.92 -7.40
C ARG A 633 -1.92 -18.82 -6.98
N ALA A 634 -2.85 -19.13 -6.06
CA ALA A 634 -3.78 -18.15 -5.49
C ALA A 634 -3.08 -16.92 -4.90
N HIS A 635 -1.82 -17.05 -4.44
CA HIS A 635 -1.08 -15.98 -3.81
C HIS A 635 -0.77 -14.82 -4.77
N TYR A 636 -0.84 -15.07 -6.08
CA TYR A 636 -0.56 -14.09 -7.13
C TYR A 636 -1.82 -13.63 -7.86
N LEU A 637 -3.01 -14.06 -7.42
CA LEU A 637 -4.27 -13.60 -7.97
C LEU A 637 -4.71 -12.29 -7.32
N PRO A 638 -5.40 -11.41 -8.06
CA PRO A 638 -6.07 -10.26 -7.47
C PRO A 638 -6.99 -10.66 -6.31
N LEU A 639 -7.09 -9.81 -5.28
CA LEU A 639 -8.04 -10.01 -4.19
C LEU A 639 -9.48 -10.13 -4.69
N GLY A 640 -10.26 -10.97 -4.01
CA GLY A 640 -11.66 -11.24 -4.38
C GLY A 640 -11.85 -12.30 -5.45
N LEU A 641 -10.78 -12.92 -5.94
CA LEU A 641 -10.84 -13.94 -6.99
C LEU A 641 -10.55 -15.36 -6.49
N SER A 642 -11.26 -16.30 -7.08
CA SER A 642 -10.91 -17.71 -7.16
C SER A 642 -10.60 -18.06 -8.61
N LEU A 643 -9.76 -19.07 -8.85
CA LEU A 643 -9.40 -19.54 -10.18
C LEU A 643 -9.60 -21.05 -10.28
N THR A 644 -10.15 -21.51 -11.39
CA THR A 644 -10.12 -22.93 -11.78
C THR A 644 -9.29 -23.10 -13.05
N ASP A 645 -8.32 -24.02 -13.01
CA ASP A 645 -7.66 -24.55 -14.20
C ASP A 645 -8.32 -25.86 -14.62
N LEU A 646 -8.78 -25.95 -15.85
CA LEU A 646 -9.31 -27.19 -16.45
C LEU A 646 -8.41 -27.64 -17.59
N LYS A 647 -7.94 -28.88 -17.52
CA LYS A 647 -7.29 -29.55 -18.64
C LYS A 647 -8.26 -30.57 -19.22
N PHE A 648 -8.50 -30.53 -20.52
CA PHE A 648 -9.45 -31.42 -21.19
C PHE A 648 -9.00 -31.75 -22.61
N ASP A 649 -9.51 -32.85 -23.17
CA ASP A 649 -9.08 -33.32 -24.50
C ASP A 649 -9.75 -32.53 -25.63
N SER A 650 -11.04 -32.78 -25.90
CA SER A 650 -11.70 -32.28 -27.11
C SER A 650 -13.04 -31.57 -26.89
N GLN A 651 -13.74 -31.91 -25.81
CA GLN A 651 -15.02 -31.32 -25.49
C GLN A 651 -15.15 -31.13 -23.99
N LEU A 652 -15.69 -29.97 -23.62
CA LEU A 652 -16.01 -29.58 -22.26
C LEU A 652 -17.42 -29.01 -22.23
N THR A 653 -18.15 -29.25 -21.16
CA THR A 653 -19.45 -28.63 -20.91
C THR A 653 -19.48 -28.12 -19.48
N ILE A 654 -19.78 -26.83 -19.34
CA ILE A 654 -19.86 -26.13 -18.07
C ILE A 654 -21.30 -25.66 -17.91
N THR A 655 -21.97 -26.15 -16.88
CA THR A 655 -23.36 -25.83 -16.59
C THR A 655 -23.45 -25.10 -15.26
N PHE A 656 -24.03 -23.91 -15.27
CA PHE A 656 -24.28 -23.08 -14.10
C PHE A 656 -25.74 -23.24 -13.71
N GLN A 657 -25.98 -23.83 -12.56
CA GLN A 657 -27.31 -24.09 -12.03
C GLN A 657 -27.51 -23.33 -10.73
N MET A 658 -28.65 -22.64 -10.65
CA MET A 658 -29.10 -22.03 -9.41
C MET A 658 -29.94 -23.03 -8.60
N PRO A 659 -29.81 -23.03 -7.26
CA PRO A 659 -30.62 -23.89 -6.39
C PRO A 659 -32.11 -23.52 -6.36
#